data_AF-A0A938EAB2-F1
#
_entry.id   AF-A0A938EAB2-F1
#
_cell.length_a   1.000
_cell.length_b   1.000
_cell.length_c   1.000
_cell.angle_alpha   90.00
_cell.angle_beta   90.00
_cell.angle_gamma   90.00
#
_symmetry.space_group_name_H-M   'P 1'
#
loop_
_entity.id
_entity.type
_entity.pdbx_description
1 polymer ?
#
loop_
_entity_poly.entity_id
_entity_poly.type
_entity_poly.pdbx_seq_one_letter_code
_entity_poly.pdbx_strand_id
1 'polypeptide(L)'
;MEAARSPWPALGALLVRNGAITAEQLEMAIEAKRLAPQRRLGEILVEQGSTTRAAIGRVLAEQHDLEFIDLKPSTVNLDAAMMRPEALAKRYNAIPIRILEDGSVLVAVADPTNVMFSDELRLAIGAPLRVCVAAGDAIAAVIDRTYEHDVGGTLETVSPTETEDATDLDLGNDTPAVLFVNKSIAKGLDIGASDIHFAPQAKRLFVRARVDGVMREIGSISSSTAPAVSSRLKIMAGLDIAERRAPQDGRVTIRRGPQTVDIRVAVLPTTNGEKVTLRVLSQGEAPGSLTDLGMWPRSHAALENAIRQPFGSVVVVGPTGSGKTTTLYACLQELNDPDRSLVTLEDPVEYRAPGLDQIEINPRAGLTFASGLRTILRSDPDVILVGEIRDEETAHIAFRAAMTGHLVLTTLHAQSAAAAIQRLVDMRVDRGIIATSINCFVAQRLVRRLCRDCMEPYTPEPSEISALNVPLAFAEMAFHRSVGCSACLESGYRGRAAIFEVMSMTDEIAMLVGAPTREIEATAIKTQGMLTLRDDGVRLGRRHVARRGSAGRGRRACSLGLAVLLARQVGARPRYLTRCVCLPGVRASATSRPSPSRRAHTRQPTQPGFRIRALSRLLPPVPRTADARELGSKHRRLRRASTVRHGAGRARARGRGADRGRAPAAGAAAGVCAR
;
A
#
# COMPACT_ATOMS: atom_id res chain seq x y z
N MET A 1 27.11 -66.55 -3.75
CA MET A 1 26.84 -65.22 -3.15
C MET A 1 25.35 -65.16 -2.83
N GLU A 2 25.00 -65.25 -1.56
CA GLU A 2 23.60 -65.18 -1.13
C GLU A 2 23.08 -63.75 -1.29
N ALA A 3 22.07 -63.56 -2.13
CA ALA A 3 21.30 -62.33 -2.12
C ALA A 3 20.50 -62.27 -0.82
N ALA A 4 20.70 -61.21 -0.02
CA ALA A 4 20.00 -61.01 1.24
C ALA A 4 18.49 -61.11 1.02
N ARG A 5 17.86 -62.13 1.64
CA ARG A 5 16.40 -62.28 1.62
C ARG A 5 15.80 -61.07 2.34
N SER A 6 15.06 -60.24 1.61
CA SER A 6 14.29 -59.14 2.20
C SER A 6 13.35 -59.73 3.28
N PRO A 7 13.25 -59.11 4.47
CA PRO A 7 12.38 -59.60 5.53
C PRO A 7 10.89 -59.43 5.21
N TRP A 8 10.56 -58.75 4.11
CA TRP A 8 9.19 -58.40 3.72
C TRP A 8 8.68 -59.30 2.59
N PRO A 9 7.36 -59.61 2.53
CA PRO A 9 6.77 -60.33 1.41
C PRO A 9 7.03 -59.61 0.09
N ALA A 10 7.17 -60.36 -1.01
CA ALA A 10 7.46 -59.77 -2.31
C ALA A 10 6.29 -58.89 -2.79
N LEU A 11 6.60 -57.66 -3.24
CA LEU A 11 5.62 -56.66 -3.72
C LEU A 11 4.60 -57.24 -4.71
N GLY A 12 5.05 -58.06 -5.66
CA GLY A 12 4.16 -58.73 -6.64
C GLY A 12 3.13 -59.65 -5.99
N ALA A 13 3.54 -60.46 -5.00
CA ALA A 13 2.64 -61.37 -4.31
C ALA A 13 1.59 -60.60 -3.48
N LEU A 14 1.99 -59.48 -2.85
CA LEU A 14 1.05 -58.60 -2.14
C LEU A 14 0.07 -57.89 -3.09
N LEU A 15 0.52 -57.44 -4.27
CA LEU A 15 -0.34 -56.84 -5.29
C LEU A 15 -1.40 -57.83 -5.80
N VAL A 16 -1.03 -59.11 -6.05
CA VAL A 16 -1.99 -60.16 -6.42
C VAL A 16 -2.94 -60.46 -5.28
N ARG A 17 -2.44 -60.65 -4.05
CA ARG A 17 -3.26 -60.94 -2.85
C ARG A 17 -4.28 -59.84 -2.56
N ASN A 18 -3.92 -58.58 -2.79
CA ASN A 18 -4.80 -57.43 -2.57
C ASN A 18 -5.71 -57.13 -3.78
N GLY A 19 -5.74 -58.00 -4.80
CA GLY A 19 -6.59 -57.85 -5.99
C GLY A 19 -6.21 -56.68 -6.91
N ALA A 20 -4.99 -56.15 -6.77
CA ALA A 20 -4.53 -54.97 -7.50
C ALA A 20 -3.95 -55.28 -8.90
N ILE A 21 -3.61 -56.56 -9.15
CA ILE A 21 -3.17 -57.16 -10.43
C ILE A 21 -3.56 -58.65 -10.45
N THR A 22 -3.61 -59.28 -11.64
CA THR A 22 -3.71 -60.74 -11.78
C THR A 22 -2.34 -61.42 -11.74
N ALA A 23 -2.32 -62.76 -11.56
CA ALA A 23 -1.08 -63.55 -11.64
C ALA A 23 -0.42 -63.45 -13.02
N GLU A 24 -1.22 -63.50 -14.09
CA GLU A 24 -0.76 -63.35 -15.49
C GLU A 24 -0.10 -61.97 -15.72
N GLN A 25 -0.72 -60.89 -15.23
CA GLN A 25 -0.16 -59.53 -15.29
C GLN A 25 1.17 -59.44 -14.51
N LEU A 26 1.30 -60.13 -13.39
CA LEU A 26 2.54 -60.19 -12.62
C LEU A 26 3.65 -60.92 -13.40
N GLU A 27 3.37 -62.06 -14.02
CA GLU A 27 4.34 -62.80 -14.85
C GLU A 27 4.82 -61.97 -16.04
N MET A 28 3.89 -61.33 -16.77
CA MET A 28 4.22 -60.42 -17.87
C MET A 28 5.13 -59.26 -17.43
N ALA A 29 4.87 -58.68 -16.25
CA ALA A 29 5.69 -57.59 -15.70
C ALA A 29 7.06 -58.07 -15.18
N ILE A 30 7.17 -59.31 -14.69
CA ILE A 30 8.44 -59.93 -14.30
C ILE A 30 9.32 -60.17 -15.53
N GLU A 31 8.78 -60.70 -16.63
CA GLU A 31 9.56 -60.93 -17.85
C GLU A 31 9.96 -59.59 -18.51
N ALA A 32 9.08 -58.59 -18.51
CA ALA A 32 9.43 -57.22 -18.93
C ALA A 32 10.55 -56.62 -18.06
N LYS A 33 10.55 -56.87 -16.75
CA LYS A 33 11.63 -56.45 -15.84
C LYS A 33 12.93 -57.21 -16.09
N ARG A 34 12.87 -58.49 -16.46
CA ARG A 34 14.06 -59.28 -16.83
C ARG A 34 14.73 -58.74 -18.09
N LEU A 35 13.94 -58.27 -19.06
CA LEU A 35 14.43 -57.58 -20.27
C LEU A 35 14.97 -56.17 -19.98
N ALA A 36 14.48 -55.50 -18.93
CA ALA A 36 14.94 -54.17 -18.51
C ALA A 36 15.27 -54.10 -17.00
N PRO A 37 16.41 -54.68 -16.54
CA PRO A 37 16.70 -54.88 -15.12
C PRO A 37 16.74 -53.61 -14.25
N GLN A 38 17.01 -52.46 -14.87
CA GLN A 38 17.07 -51.15 -14.20
C GLN A 38 15.70 -50.59 -13.80
N ARG A 39 14.60 -51.13 -14.36
CA ARG A 39 13.24 -50.62 -14.13
C ARG A 39 12.58 -51.24 -12.89
N ARG A 40 11.78 -50.48 -12.16
CA ARG A 40 11.04 -50.99 -11.00
C ARG A 40 9.79 -51.74 -11.46
N LEU A 41 9.45 -52.84 -10.77
CA LEU A 41 8.30 -53.68 -11.10
C LEU A 41 6.98 -52.89 -11.08
N GLY A 42 6.83 -51.96 -10.12
CA GLY A 42 5.65 -51.10 -10.02
C GLY A 42 5.51 -50.10 -11.18
N GLU A 43 6.62 -49.60 -11.74
CA GLU A 43 6.58 -48.68 -12.90
C GLU A 43 6.05 -49.41 -14.14
N ILE A 44 6.57 -50.62 -14.38
CA ILE A 44 6.15 -51.50 -15.48
C ILE A 44 4.65 -51.80 -15.37
N LEU A 45 4.15 -52.15 -14.17
CA LEU A 45 2.74 -52.47 -13.94
C LEU A 45 1.79 -51.26 -14.13
N VAL A 46 2.26 -50.03 -13.90
CA VAL A 46 1.48 -48.81 -14.16
C VAL A 46 1.46 -48.47 -15.65
N GLU A 47 2.61 -48.54 -16.33
CA GLU A 47 2.69 -48.26 -17.77
C GLU A 47 1.93 -49.27 -18.62
N GLN A 48 1.89 -50.53 -18.21
CA GLN A 48 1.06 -51.57 -18.83
C GLN A 48 -0.45 -51.42 -18.54
N GLY A 49 -0.85 -50.43 -17.72
CA GLY A 49 -2.25 -50.21 -17.33
C GLY A 49 -2.81 -51.25 -16.35
N SER A 50 -1.98 -52.15 -15.83
CA SER A 50 -2.39 -53.24 -14.93
C SER A 50 -2.77 -52.73 -13.53
N THR A 51 -2.21 -51.60 -13.07
CA THR A 51 -2.53 -51.03 -11.76
C THR A 51 -2.25 -49.51 -11.68
N THR A 52 -2.54 -48.88 -10.53
CA THR A 52 -2.33 -47.43 -10.31
C THR A 52 -1.17 -47.14 -9.36
N ARG A 53 -0.56 -45.95 -9.46
CA ARG A 53 0.48 -45.49 -8.52
C ARG A 53 -0.01 -45.46 -7.07
N ALA A 54 -1.29 -45.14 -6.84
CA ALA A 54 -1.91 -45.19 -5.52
C ALA A 54 -2.07 -46.61 -4.98
N ALA A 55 -2.42 -47.60 -5.82
CA ALA A 55 -2.51 -49.00 -5.42
C ALA A 55 -1.13 -49.56 -5.02
N ILE A 56 -0.08 -49.26 -5.80
CA ILE A 56 1.30 -49.63 -5.45
C ILE A 56 1.74 -48.95 -4.15
N GLY A 57 1.48 -47.65 -3.97
CA GLY A 57 1.82 -46.93 -2.75
C GLY A 57 1.17 -47.54 -1.50
N ARG A 58 -0.10 -47.99 -1.58
CA ARG A 58 -0.76 -48.70 -0.47
C ARG A 58 -0.09 -50.03 -0.14
N VAL A 59 0.29 -50.81 -1.15
CA VAL A 59 0.97 -52.09 -0.93
C VAL A 59 2.39 -51.90 -0.41
N LEU A 60 3.12 -50.88 -0.85
CA LEU A 60 4.41 -50.50 -0.26
C LEU A 60 4.26 -50.06 1.20
N ALA A 61 3.22 -49.29 1.53
CA ALA A 61 2.93 -48.90 2.91
C ALA A 61 2.71 -50.14 3.79
N GLU A 62 1.89 -51.10 3.34
CA GLU A 62 1.67 -52.37 4.03
C GLU A 62 2.96 -53.21 4.14
N GLN A 63 3.74 -53.30 3.07
CA GLN A 63 4.99 -54.08 3.02
C GLN A 63 6.03 -53.60 4.05
N HIS A 64 6.01 -52.30 4.40
CA HIS A 64 6.98 -51.66 5.30
C HIS A 64 6.40 -51.25 6.67
N ASP A 65 5.15 -51.61 6.99
CA ASP A 65 4.42 -51.21 8.21
C ASP A 65 4.34 -49.67 8.39
N LEU A 66 3.98 -48.97 7.31
CA LEU A 66 3.87 -47.51 7.26
C LEU A 66 2.43 -47.04 6.96
N GLU A 67 2.11 -45.82 7.39
CA GLU A 67 0.85 -45.15 7.05
C GLU A 67 0.81 -44.75 5.57
N PHE A 68 -0.26 -45.07 4.85
CA PHE A 68 -0.54 -44.51 3.52
C PHE A 68 -1.44 -43.27 3.62
N ILE A 69 -1.02 -42.16 3.03
CA ILE A 69 -1.75 -40.88 3.05
C ILE A 69 -2.18 -40.48 1.63
N ASP A 70 -3.48 -40.16 1.49
CA ASP A 70 -4.04 -39.49 0.30
C ASP A 70 -3.63 -38.01 0.30
N LEU A 71 -2.42 -37.75 -0.20
CA LEU A 71 -1.75 -36.45 -0.11
C LEU A 71 -2.41 -35.39 -1.00
N LYS A 72 -2.80 -34.26 -0.40
CA LYS A 72 -3.39 -33.11 -1.11
C LYS A 72 -2.60 -31.84 -0.78
N PRO A 73 -2.54 -30.83 -1.68
CA PRO A 73 -1.84 -29.58 -1.38
C PRO A 73 -2.33 -28.86 -0.10
N SER A 74 -3.59 -29.06 0.28
CA SER A 74 -4.18 -28.50 1.51
C SER A 74 -3.82 -29.26 2.79
N THR A 75 -3.24 -30.46 2.71
CA THR A 75 -2.83 -31.25 3.89
C THR A 75 -1.36 -31.03 4.26
N VAL A 76 -0.65 -30.17 3.55
CA VAL A 76 0.77 -29.89 3.75
C VAL A 76 0.97 -28.57 4.48
N ASN A 77 1.71 -28.61 5.59
CA ASN A 77 2.18 -27.41 6.26
C ASN A 77 3.37 -26.82 5.48
N LEU A 78 3.23 -25.59 4.97
CA LEU A 78 4.28 -24.88 4.25
C LEU A 78 5.58 -24.74 5.06
N ASP A 79 5.47 -24.52 6.38
CA ASP A 79 6.62 -24.39 7.28
C ASP A 79 7.42 -25.72 7.36
N ALA A 80 6.76 -26.87 7.15
CA ALA A 80 7.42 -28.17 7.06
C ALA A 80 7.98 -28.39 5.64
N ALA A 81 7.17 -28.17 4.60
CA ALA A 81 7.58 -28.41 3.21
C ALA A 81 8.83 -27.58 2.81
N MET A 82 8.94 -26.36 3.32
CA MET A 82 10.09 -25.48 3.09
C MET A 82 11.34 -25.81 3.93
N MET A 83 11.34 -26.88 4.74
CA MET A 83 12.55 -27.39 5.42
C MET A 83 13.58 -28.00 4.45
N ARG A 84 13.32 -28.02 3.14
CA ARG A 84 14.18 -28.65 2.14
C ARG A 84 14.25 -27.88 0.82
N PRO A 85 15.41 -27.84 0.14
CA PRO A 85 15.53 -27.44 -1.26
C PRO A 85 14.71 -28.32 -2.22
N GLU A 86 14.17 -27.72 -3.28
CA GLU A 86 13.38 -28.40 -4.32
C GLU A 86 14.13 -29.58 -4.95
N ALA A 87 15.42 -29.42 -5.25
CA ALA A 87 16.24 -30.45 -5.89
C ALA A 87 16.24 -31.77 -5.11
N LEU A 88 16.29 -31.70 -3.76
CA LEU A 88 16.23 -32.88 -2.90
C LEU A 88 14.79 -33.41 -2.74
N ALA A 89 13.77 -32.55 -2.82
CA ALA A 89 12.39 -33.00 -2.84
C ALA A 89 12.09 -33.81 -4.11
N LYS A 90 12.52 -33.31 -5.28
CA LYS A 90 12.39 -33.98 -6.59
C LYS A 90 13.24 -35.26 -6.67
N ARG A 91 14.53 -35.20 -6.30
CA ARG A 91 15.45 -36.35 -6.36
C ARG A 91 15.00 -37.56 -5.54
N TYR A 92 14.43 -37.34 -4.35
CA TYR A 92 13.94 -38.42 -3.48
C TYR A 92 12.44 -38.73 -3.64
N ASN A 93 11.73 -37.97 -4.48
CA ASN A 93 10.26 -37.93 -4.56
C ASN A 93 9.61 -37.98 -3.16
N ALA A 94 10.02 -37.01 -2.33
CA ALA A 94 9.73 -36.97 -0.91
C ALA A 94 9.53 -35.54 -0.41
N ILE A 95 8.47 -35.26 0.34
CA ILE A 95 8.15 -33.92 0.86
C ILE A 95 7.76 -33.97 2.34
N PRO A 96 8.29 -33.07 3.20
CA PRO A 96 7.80 -32.94 4.57
C PRO A 96 6.37 -32.39 4.57
N ILE A 97 5.46 -33.03 5.32
CA ILE A 97 4.03 -32.67 5.32
C ILE A 97 3.57 -32.03 6.63
N ARG A 98 4.16 -32.38 7.78
CA ARG A 98 3.90 -31.75 9.08
C ARG A 98 5.06 -31.95 10.07
N ILE A 99 5.18 -31.04 11.02
CA ILE A 99 5.96 -31.22 12.25
C ILE A 99 5.01 -31.83 13.30
N LEU A 100 5.48 -32.81 14.06
CA LEU A 100 4.74 -33.51 15.11
C LEU A 100 5.06 -32.91 16.49
N GLU A 101 4.24 -33.22 17.49
CA GLU A 101 4.35 -32.64 18.85
C GLU A 101 5.64 -33.04 19.58
N ASP A 102 6.25 -34.16 19.19
CA ASP A 102 7.55 -34.65 19.66
C ASP A 102 8.75 -33.97 18.96
N GLY A 103 8.50 -33.02 18.05
CA GLY A 103 9.53 -32.35 17.24
C GLY A 103 10.02 -33.15 16.04
N SER A 104 9.51 -34.36 15.80
CA SER A 104 9.81 -35.13 14.58
C SER A 104 9.04 -34.58 13.38
N VAL A 105 9.60 -34.79 12.19
CA VAL A 105 9.02 -34.32 10.91
C VAL A 105 8.46 -35.52 10.15
N LEU A 106 7.17 -35.48 9.84
CA LEU A 106 6.52 -36.48 9.01
C LEU A 106 6.77 -36.15 7.53
N VAL A 107 7.38 -37.09 6.81
CA VAL A 107 7.74 -36.98 5.39
C VAL A 107 6.90 -37.96 4.58
N ALA A 108 6.20 -37.47 3.57
CA ALA A 108 5.53 -38.30 2.57
C ALA A 108 6.54 -38.70 1.49
N VAL A 109 6.59 -40.00 1.15
CA VAL A 109 7.55 -40.57 0.19
C VAL A 109 6.86 -41.49 -0.81
N ALA A 110 7.38 -41.55 -2.04
CA ALA A 110 6.88 -42.50 -3.05
C ALA A 110 7.45 -43.92 -2.87
N ASP A 111 8.70 -44.03 -2.41
CA ASP A 111 9.39 -45.30 -2.15
C ASP A 111 10.14 -45.21 -0.80
N PRO A 112 9.69 -45.93 0.24
CA PRO A 112 10.35 -45.96 1.55
C PRO A 112 11.81 -46.43 1.49
N THR A 113 12.15 -47.33 0.57
CA THR A 113 13.50 -47.93 0.50
C THR A 113 14.58 -46.92 0.12
N ASN A 114 14.21 -45.88 -0.63
CA ASN A 114 15.11 -44.79 -1.04
C ASN A 114 15.29 -43.71 0.05
N VAL A 115 14.41 -43.68 1.07
CA VAL A 115 14.35 -42.59 2.07
C VAL A 115 14.72 -43.05 3.47
N MET A 116 14.32 -44.25 3.89
CA MET A 116 14.55 -44.80 5.23
C MET A 116 16.04 -44.75 5.65
N PHE A 117 16.94 -44.92 4.69
CA PHE A 117 18.40 -45.00 4.87
C PHE A 117 19.17 -43.78 4.33
N SER A 118 18.48 -42.69 3.95
CA SER A 118 19.15 -41.50 3.40
C SER A 118 19.57 -40.54 4.51
N ASP A 119 20.86 -40.58 4.88
CA ASP A 119 21.45 -39.62 5.82
C ASP A 119 21.49 -38.19 5.26
N GLU A 120 21.63 -38.04 3.93
CA GLU A 120 21.49 -36.76 3.22
C GLU A 120 20.12 -36.11 3.52
N LEU A 121 19.05 -36.91 3.58
CA LEU A 121 17.70 -36.43 3.85
C LEU A 121 17.48 -36.02 5.31
N ARG A 122 18.12 -36.75 6.24
CA ARG A 122 18.07 -36.49 7.69
C ARG A 122 18.86 -35.21 8.01
N LEU A 123 20.05 -35.07 7.44
CA LEU A 123 20.89 -33.88 7.58
C LEU A 123 20.19 -32.63 7.02
N ALA A 124 19.58 -32.73 5.83
CA ALA A 124 18.87 -31.61 5.21
C ALA A 124 17.65 -31.11 6.01
N ILE A 125 16.93 -32.00 6.70
CA ILE A 125 15.78 -31.61 7.53
C ILE A 125 16.20 -31.13 8.94
N GLY A 126 17.32 -31.63 9.47
CA GLY A 126 17.83 -31.22 10.79
C GLY A 126 16.97 -31.66 11.99
N ALA A 127 16.04 -32.59 11.79
CA ALA A 127 15.12 -33.10 12.81
C ALA A 127 14.85 -34.61 12.61
N PRO A 128 14.40 -35.35 13.66
CA PRO A 128 14.07 -36.77 13.54
C PRO A 128 12.98 -37.01 12.49
N LEU A 129 13.17 -38.00 11.61
CA LEU A 129 12.24 -38.30 10.53
C LEU A 129 11.25 -39.40 10.91
N ARG A 130 9.98 -39.17 10.61
CA ARG A 130 8.95 -40.22 10.49
C ARG A 130 8.49 -40.26 9.04
N VAL A 131 8.27 -41.46 8.50
CA VAL A 131 7.96 -41.68 7.08
C VAL A 131 6.53 -42.17 6.93
N CYS A 132 5.83 -41.68 5.91
CA CYS A 132 4.55 -42.18 5.44
C CYS A 132 4.59 -42.29 3.91
N VAL A 133 3.79 -43.19 3.34
CA VAL A 133 3.77 -43.42 1.88
C VAL A 133 2.63 -42.61 1.26
N ALA A 134 2.89 -41.99 0.12
CA ALA A 134 1.85 -41.39 -0.71
C ALA A 134 2.10 -41.72 -2.20
N ALA A 135 1.09 -41.51 -3.03
CA ALA A 135 1.23 -41.74 -4.47
C ALA A 135 2.25 -40.74 -5.07
N GLY A 136 3.23 -41.25 -5.84
CA GLY A 136 4.38 -40.44 -6.28
C GLY A 136 4.04 -39.31 -7.27
N ASP A 137 2.89 -39.39 -7.92
CA ASP A 137 2.25 -38.33 -8.72
C ASP A 137 1.59 -37.25 -7.84
N ALA A 138 0.92 -37.65 -6.75
CA ALA A 138 0.41 -36.72 -5.75
C ALA A 138 1.56 -35.96 -5.04
N ILE A 139 2.67 -36.64 -4.74
CA ILE A 139 3.87 -35.99 -4.19
C ILE A 139 4.46 -35.01 -5.21
N ALA A 140 4.64 -35.40 -6.47
CA ALA A 140 5.13 -34.51 -7.53
C ALA A 140 4.25 -33.26 -7.68
N ALA A 141 2.92 -33.41 -7.78
CA ALA A 141 2.00 -32.28 -7.91
C ALA A 141 2.01 -31.33 -6.68
N VAL A 142 2.33 -31.84 -5.49
CA VAL A 142 2.49 -31.03 -4.28
C VAL A 142 3.86 -30.36 -4.22
N ILE A 143 4.93 -31.04 -4.65
CA ILE A 143 6.27 -30.45 -4.84
C ILE A 143 6.14 -29.29 -5.84
N ASP A 144 5.67 -29.55 -7.05
CA ASP A 144 5.51 -28.54 -8.10
C ASP A 144 4.68 -27.37 -7.56
N ARG A 145 3.48 -27.58 -7.00
CA ARG A 145 2.71 -26.46 -6.41
C ARG A 145 3.40 -25.72 -5.23
N THR A 146 4.31 -26.36 -4.51
CA THR A 146 5.08 -25.72 -3.41
C THR A 146 6.20 -24.82 -3.94
N TYR A 147 6.80 -25.18 -5.08
CA TYR A 147 7.94 -24.49 -5.67
C TYR A 147 7.58 -23.66 -6.94
N GLU A 148 6.48 -23.93 -7.65
CA GLU A 148 6.00 -23.19 -8.85
C GLU A 148 5.73 -21.70 -8.60
N HIS A 149 5.56 -21.28 -7.35
CA HIS A 149 5.53 -19.86 -6.99
C HIS A 149 6.90 -19.14 -7.17
N ASP A 150 7.98 -19.85 -7.53
CA ASP A 150 9.28 -19.25 -7.93
C ASP A 150 9.33 -18.77 -9.38
N VAL A 151 8.40 -19.18 -10.25
CA VAL A 151 8.34 -18.67 -11.65
C VAL A 151 7.82 -17.22 -11.71
N GLY A 152 7.53 -16.60 -10.57
CA GLY A 152 7.07 -15.22 -10.40
C GLY A 152 8.12 -14.12 -10.65
N GLY A 153 9.18 -14.44 -11.38
CA GLY A 153 10.32 -13.57 -11.72
C GLY A 153 11.35 -13.49 -10.58
N THR A 154 12.58 -13.96 -10.85
CA THR A 154 13.74 -13.79 -9.98
C THR A 154 13.87 -12.31 -9.59
N LEU A 155 13.83 -12.03 -8.29
CA LEU A 155 13.99 -10.67 -7.77
C LEU A 155 15.49 -10.36 -7.68
N GLU A 156 16.03 -9.78 -8.75
CA GLU A 156 17.43 -9.38 -8.81
C GLU A 156 17.60 -7.99 -8.18
N THR A 157 18.48 -7.89 -7.18
CA THR A 157 18.95 -6.62 -6.64
C THR A 157 19.90 -5.94 -7.63
N VAL A 158 19.61 -4.68 -7.98
CA VAL A 158 20.49 -3.87 -8.82
C VAL A 158 21.39 -3.03 -7.90
N SER A 159 22.68 -3.33 -7.89
CA SER A 159 23.68 -2.58 -7.11
C SER A 159 23.94 -1.20 -7.73
N PRO A 160 23.96 -0.08 -6.96
CA PRO A 160 24.11 1.27 -7.52
C PRO A 160 25.50 1.65 -8.05
N THR A 161 26.46 0.72 -8.08
CA THR A 161 27.86 0.98 -8.43
C THR A 161 28.44 -0.13 -9.32
N GLU A 162 28.54 0.17 -10.61
CA GLU A 162 29.55 -0.44 -11.49
C GLU A 162 30.92 0.15 -11.12
N THR A 163 31.48 -0.30 -10.01
CA THR A 163 32.90 -0.13 -9.68
C THR A 163 33.43 -1.47 -9.21
N GLU A 164 34.50 -1.92 -9.86
CA GLU A 164 35.19 -3.17 -9.61
C GLU A 164 35.73 -3.23 -8.17
N ASP A 165 34.96 -3.84 -7.26
CA ASP A 165 35.39 -4.49 -6.00
C ASP A 165 34.15 -4.95 -5.20
N ALA A 166 33.30 -5.75 -5.85
CA ALA A 166 32.30 -6.55 -5.15
C ALA A 166 32.93 -7.91 -4.85
N THR A 167 33.23 -8.21 -3.59
CA THR A 167 33.63 -9.57 -3.18
C THR A 167 32.52 -10.54 -3.57
N ASP A 168 32.87 -11.58 -4.32
CA ASP A 168 31.99 -12.70 -4.67
C ASP A 168 31.40 -13.33 -3.41
N LEU A 169 30.18 -12.88 -3.07
CA LEU A 169 29.32 -13.58 -2.12
C LEU A 169 28.59 -14.68 -2.90
N ASP A 170 29.27 -15.81 -3.02
CA ASP A 170 28.72 -17.08 -3.48
C ASP A 170 27.41 -17.38 -2.74
N LEU A 171 26.29 -17.17 -3.43
CA LEU A 171 24.93 -17.38 -2.93
C LEU A 171 24.36 -18.73 -3.39
N GLY A 172 25.22 -19.75 -3.57
CA GLY A 172 24.83 -21.13 -3.90
C GLY A 172 24.01 -21.89 -2.86
N ASN A 173 23.44 -21.23 -1.83
CA ASN A 173 22.53 -21.81 -0.85
C ASN A 173 21.47 -20.80 -0.39
N ASP A 174 20.29 -20.86 -1.01
CA ASP A 174 19.15 -19.99 -0.68
C ASP A 174 18.57 -20.33 0.70
N THR A 175 19.04 -19.60 1.73
CA THR A 175 18.57 -19.82 3.10
C THR A 175 17.06 -19.53 3.24
N PRO A 176 16.35 -20.17 4.20
CA PRO A 176 14.91 -19.94 4.39
C PRO A 176 14.54 -18.47 4.62
N ALA A 177 15.44 -17.65 5.16
CA ALA A 177 15.24 -16.21 5.33
C ALA A 177 15.27 -15.45 3.99
N VAL A 178 16.15 -15.81 3.06
CA VAL A 178 16.23 -15.20 1.72
C VAL A 178 14.98 -15.54 0.91
N LEU A 179 14.62 -16.83 0.85
CA LEU A 179 13.40 -17.28 0.18
C LEU A 179 12.14 -16.60 0.75
N PHE A 180 12.05 -16.47 2.08
CA PHE A 180 10.92 -15.80 2.73
C PHE A 180 10.86 -14.30 2.40
N VAL A 181 12.01 -13.60 2.36
CA VAL A 181 12.09 -12.19 1.95
C VAL A 181 11.66 -12.03 0.49
N ASN A 182 12.24 -12.81 -0.42
CA ASN A 182 11.94 -12.74 -1.85
C ASN A 182 10.45 -13.01 -2.11
N LYS A 183 9.89 -14.10 -1.58
CA LYS A 183 8.46 -14.43 -1.71
C LYS A 183 7.54 -13.38 -1.08
N SER A 184 7.95 -12.77 0.04
CA SER A 184 7.20 -11.68 0.69
C SER A 184 7.16 -10.40 -0.15
N ILE A 185 8.29 -10.04 -0.78
CA ILE A 185 8.38 -8.88 -1.68
C ILE A 185 7.56 -9.13 -2.94
N ALA A 186 7.79 -10.25 -3.63
CA ALA A 186 7.06 -10.61 -4.86
C ALA A 186 5.54 -10.58 -4.64
N LYS A 187 5.06 -11.26 -3.59
CA LYS A 187 3.65 -11.28 -3.21
C LYS A 187 3.09 -9.89 -2.89
N GLY A 188 3.89 -9.02 -2.27
CA GLY A 188 3.50 -7.63 -2.00
C GLY A 188 3.37 -6.80 -3.28
N LEU A 189 4.26 -6.99 -4.25
CA LEU A 189 4.20 -6.36 -5.57
C LEU A 189 3.00 -6.87 -6.38
N ASP A 190 2.75 -8.19 -6.40
CA ASP A 190 1.63 -8.81 -7.13
C ASP A 190 0.25 -8.28 -6.71
N ILE A 191 0.06 -8.01 -5.42
CA ILE A 191 -1.19 -7.45 -4.88
C ILE A 191 -1.23 -5.92 -4.91
N GLY A 192 -0.23 -5.25 -5.49
CA GLY A 192 -0.17 -3.79 -5.62
C GLY A 192 -0.03 -3.05 -4.28
N ALA A 193 0.83 -3.55 -3.38
CA ALA A 193 1.07 -2.94 -2.08
C ALA A 193 1.90 -1.64 -2.18
N SER A 194 1.53 -0.60 -1.41
CA SER A 194 2.33 0.62 -1.26
C SER A 194 3.45 0.48 -0.22
N ASP A 195 3.22 -0.34 0.81
CA ASP A 195 4.17 -0.59 1.88
C ASP A 195 4.12 -2.07 2.26
N ILE A 196 5.28 -2.70 2.50
CA ILE A 196 5.42 -4.07 3.02
C ILE A 196 6.16 -3.97 4.36
N HIS A 197 5.51 -4.43 5.43
CA HIS A 197 6.02 -4.32 6.80
C HIS A 197 6.39 -5.70 7.34
N PHE A 198 7.67 -5.89 7.68
CA PHE A 198 8.20 -7.03 8.42
C PHE A 198 8.25 -6.64 9.91
N ALA A 199 7.30 -7.15 10.68
CA ALA A 199 7.08 -6.75 12.08
C ALA A 199 7.28 -7.95 13.02
N PRO A 200 8.41 -8.02 13.75
CA PRO A 200 8.62 -9.06 14.75
C PRO A 200 7.69 -8.87 15.95
N GLN A 201 7.19 -9.99 16.46
CA GLN A 201 6.53 -10.14 17.76
C GLN A 201 7.16 -11.32 18.50
N ALA A 202 6.87 -11.47 19.79
CA ALA A 202 7.51 -12.47 20.67
C ALA A 202 7.65 -13.89 20.07
N LYS A 203 6.62 -14.40 19.35
CA LYS A 203 6.61 -15.77 18.79
C LYS A 203 6.70 -15.87 17.25
N ARG A 204 6.39 -14.79 16.53
CA ARG A 204 6.39 -14.78 15.04
C ARG A 204 6.82 -13.44 14.50
N LEU A 205 7.47 -13.44 13.35
CA LEU A 205 7.58 -12.26 12.50
C LEU A 205 6.40 -12.25 11.52
N PHE A 206 5.61 -11.19 11.55
CA PHE A 206 4.47 -10.99 10.67
C PHE A 206 4.86 -10.12 9.48
N VAL A 207 4.47 -10.52 8.27
CA VAL A 207 4.60 -9.71 7.06
C VAL A 207 3.22 -9.18 6.68
N ARG A 208 3.09 -7.86 6.64
CA ARG A 208 1.84 -7.17 6.35
C ARG A 208 2.02 -6.16 5.23
N ALA A 209 1.20 -6.27 4.19
CA ALA A 209 1.16 -5.34 3.07
C ALA A 209 0.06 -4.29 3.26
N ARG A 210 0.32 -3.05 2.84
CA ARG A 210 -0.70 -2.00 2.69
C ARG A 210 -1.22 -2.02 1.26
N VAL A 211 -2.43 -2.52 1.06
CA VAL A 211 -3.10 -2.57 -0.26
C VAL A 211 -4.29 -1.63 -0.26
N ASP A 212 -4.32 -0.69 -1.20
CA ASP A 212 -5.32 0.39 -1.28
C ASP A 212 -5.56 1.10 0.08
N GLY A 213 -4.47 1.39 0.79
CA GLY A 213 -4.46 2.04 2.10
C GLY A 213 -4.69 1.11 3.31
N VAL A 214 -5.20 -0.10 3.09
CA VAL A 214 -5.58 -1.06 4.16
C VAL A 214 -4.45 -2.05 4.42
N MET A 215 -4.11 -2.25 5.70
CA MET A 215 -3.16 -3.27 6.14
C MET A 215 -3.78 -4.67 6.05
N ARG A 216 -3.09 -5.60 5.38
CA ARG A 216 -3.43 -7.02 5.29
C ARG A 216 -2.23 -7.87 5.65
N GLU A 217 -2.45 -9.01 6.30
CA GLU A 217 -1.39 -10.00 6.52
C GLU A 217 -1.18 -10.84 5.26
N ILE A 218 0.08 -11.02 4.85
CA ILE A 218 0.43 -11.74 3.62
C ILE A 218 1.35 -12.96 3.87
N GLY A 219 1.95 -13.05 5.06
CA GLY A 219 2.76 -14.19 5.50
C GLY A 219 3.25 -14.00 6.93
N SER A 220 3.75 -15.07 7.54
CA SER A 220 4.44 -15.00 8.83
C SER A 220 5.39 -16.18 9.01
N ILE A 221 6.48 -15.98 9.76
CA ILE A 221 7.51 -16.98 10.04
C ILE A 221 7.83 -17.00 11.54
N SER A 222 8.60 -17.98 12.02
CA SER A 222 9.09 -18.00 13.41
C SER A 222 9.87 -16.73 13.75
N SER A 223 9.76 -16.24 14.99
CA SER A 223 10.59 -15.11 15.47
C SER A 223 12.09 -15.45 15.50
N SER A 224 12.47 -16.73 15.57
CA SER A 224 13.88 -17.16 15.50
C SER A 224 14.54 -16.78 14.16
N THR A 225 13.79 -16.70 13.06
CA THR A 225 14.30 -16.31 11.74
C THR A 225 14.34 -14.78 11.54
N ALA A 226 13.72 -14.00 12.43
CA ALA A 226 13.60 -12.55 12.28
C ALA A 226 14.95 -11.80 12.17
N PRO A 227 16.02 -12.17 12.90
CA PRO A 227 17.33 -11.52 12.74
C PRO A 227 17.93 -11.73 11.34
N ALA A 228 17.76 -12.93 10.76
CA ALA A 228 18.25 -13.24 9.42
C ALA A 228 17.46 -12.49 8.32
N VAL A 229 16.13 -12.36 8.51
CA VAL A 229 15.26 -11.53 7.66
C VAL A 229 15.69 -10.05 7.70
N SER A 230 15.97 -9.50 8.89
CA SER A 230 16.49 -8.13 9.02
C SER A 230 17.84 -7.97 8.33
N SER A 231 18.80 -8.87 8.59
CA SER A 231 20.12 -8.85 7.94
C SER A 231 20.01 -8.89 6.41
N ARG A 232 19.18 -9.76 5.82
CA ARG A 232 18.98 -9.81 4.37
C ARG A 232 18.43 -8.50 3.81
N LEU A 233 17.42 -7.92 4.45
CA LEU A 233 16.83 -6.64 4.02
C LEU A 233 17.81 -5.47 4.17
N LYS A 234 18.72 -5.51 5.16
CA LYS A 234 19.81 -4.54 5.31
C LYS A 234 20.87 -4.68 4.21
N ILE A 235 21.33 -5.90 3.92
CA ILE A 235 22.27 -6.19 2.83
C ILE A 235 21.72 -5.66 1.51
N MET A 236 20.46 -5.97 1.20
CA MET A 236 19.78 -5.49 -0.01
C MET A 236 19.76 -3.95 -0.15
N ALA A 237 19.76 -3.22 0.97
CA ALA A 237 19.66 -1.76 1.01
C ALA A 237 20.98 -1.04 1.37
N GLY A 238 22.11 -1.76 1.42
CA GLY A 238 23.42 -1.19 1.77
C GLY A 238 23.54 -0.68 3.22
N LEU A 239 22.82 -1.30 4.15
CA LEU A 239 22.71 -0.87 5.56
C LEU A 239 23.63 -1.66 6.51
N ASP A 240 23.99 -1.05 7.64
CA ASP A 240 24.86 -1.67 8.65
C ASP A 240 24.11 -2.80 9.40
N ILE A 241 24.60 -4.02 9.21
CA ILE A 241 24.05 -5.26 9.79
C ILE A 241 24.33 -5.35 11.30
N ALA A 242 25.45 -4.79 11.76
CA ALA A 242 25.93 -4.84 13.13
C ALA A 242 25.18 -3.83 14.02
N GLU A 243 24.93 -2.60 13.53
CA GLU A 243 24.12 -1.64 14.27
C GLU A 243 22.63 -2.01 14.24
N ARG A 244 22.04 -2.24 15.42
CA ARG A 244 20.67 -2.75 15.62
C ARG A 244 19.84 -1.96 16.65
N ARG A 245 20.40 -0.87 17.17
CA ARG A 245 19.85 -0.01 18.24
C ARG A 245 19.49 1.39 17.72
N ALA A 246 20.07 1.80 16.59
CA ALA A 246 19.69 3.02 15.87
C ALA A 246 18.73 2.71 14.71
N PRO A 247 17.78 3.62 14.38
CA PRO A 247 17.08 3.60 13.11
C PRO A 247 18.05 3.69 11.92
N GLN A 248 17.70 3.05 10.80
CA GLN A 248 18.46 3.15 9.55
C GLN A 248 17.52 3.28 8.35
N ASP A 249 17.90 4.09 7.37
CA ASP A 249 17.15 4.33 6.14
C ASP A 249 18.04 4.09 4.91
N GLY A 250 17.55 3.30 3.96
CA GLY A 250 18.24 2.94 2.72
C GLY A 250 17.30 2.94 1.50
N ARG A 251 17.87 2.65 0.33
CA ARG A 251 17.12 2.40 -0.91
C ARG A 251 17.63 1.11 -1.53
N VAL A 252 16.74 0.38 -2.21
CA VAL A 252 17.08 -0.77 -3.05
C VAL A 252 16.27 -0.71 -4.33
N THR A 253 16.93 -0.89 -5.47
CA THR A 253 16.26 -1.09 -6.76
C THR A 253 16.20 -2.59 -7.02
N ILE A 254 14.99 -3.12 -7.23
CA ILE A 254 14.76 -4.53 -7.54
C ILE A 254 14.22 -4.65 -8.95
N ARG A 255 14.78 -5.56 -9.73
CA ARG A 255 14.30 -5.90 -11.07
C ARG A 255 13.35 -7.10 -10.99
N ARG A 256 12.25 -7.03 -11.73
CA ARG A 256 11.27 -8.11 -11.88
C ARG A 256 10.87 -8.22 -13.36
N GLY A 257 11.58 -9.08 -14.10
CA GLY A 257 11.47 -9.17 -15.55
C GLY A 257 11.82 -7.82 -16.21
N PRO A 258 10.91 -7.22 -17.01
CA PRO A 258 11.15 -5.92 -17.63
C PRO A 258 10.94 -4.73 -16.68
N GLN A 259 10.31 -4.91 -15.52
CA GLN A 259 10.00 -3.80 -14.60
C GLN A 259 11.11 -3.61 -13.56
N THR A 260 11.54 -2.36 -13.37
CA THR A 260 12.35 -1.92 -12.24
C THR A 260 11.44 -1.31 -11.17
N VAL A 261 11.74 -1.59 -9.91
CA VAL A 261 10.98 -1.07 -8.77
C VAL A 261 11.96 -0.55 -7.73
N ASP A 262 11.93 0.76 -7.48
CA ASP A 262 12.66 1.36 -6.37
C ASP A 262 11.88 1.14 -5.06
N ILE A 263 12.61 0.83 -4.00
CA ILE A 263 12.05 0.58 -2.68
C ILE A 263 12.86 1.37 -1.65
N ARG A 264 12.18 2.22 -0.86
CA ARG A 264 12.79 2.83 0.34
C ARG A 264 12.67 1.85 1.49
N VAL A 265 13.78 1.58 2.17
CA VAL A 265 13.88 0.62 3.28
C VAL A 265 14.11 1.39 4.57
N ALA A 266 13.17 1.30 5.51
CA ALA A 266 13.29 1.89 6.83
C ALA A 266 13.35 0.78 7.89
N VAL A 267 14.43 0.76 8.67
CA VAL A 267 14.66 -0.18 9.78
C VAL A 267 14.48 0.56 11.10
N LEU A 268 13.64 0.02 11.97
CA LEU A 268 13.33 0.59 13.29
C LEU A 268 13.58 -0.45 14.39
N PRO A 269 14.42 -0.16 15.39
CA PRO A 269 14.56 -1.03 16.56
C PRO A 269 13.26 -1.09 17.37
N THR A 270 12.84 -2.28 17.77
CA THR A 270 11.66 -2.50 18.63
C THR A 270 11.97 -3.51 19.74
N THR A 271 11.07 -3.64 20.71
CA THR A 271 11.21 -4.57 21.85
C THR A 271 11.33 -6.04 21.45
N ASN A 272 10.88 -6.44 20.26
CA ASN A 272 10.97 -7.81 19.76
C ASN A 272 12.03 -7.96 18.63
N GLY A 273 12.94 -7.01 18.47
CA GLY A 273 13.90 -6.94 17.37
C GLY A 273 13.55 -5.86 16.35
N GLU A 274 14.20 -5.90 15.18
CA GLU A 274 14.07 -4.84 14.17
C GLU A 274 12.80 -5.00 13.32
N LYS A 275 12.00 -3.94 13.26
CA LYS A 275 10.90 -3.81 12.31
C LYS A 275 11.43 -3.18 11.03
N VAL A 276 11.30 -3.88 9.91
CA VAL A 276 11.65 -3.33 8.59
C VAL A 276 10.38 -2.94 7.84
N THR A 277 10.39 -1.78 7.20
CA THR A 277 9.31 -1.31 6.32
C THR A 277 9.89 -0.99 4.96
N LEU A 278 9.38 -1.68 3.94
CA LEU A 278 9.67 -1.43 2.54
C LEU A 278 8.55 -0.55 1.98
N ARG A 279 8.85 0.68 1.58
CA ARG A 279 7.91 1.48 0.78
C ARG A 279 8.23 1.24 -0.69
N VAL A 280 7.28 0.63 -1.39
CA VAL A 280 7.35 0.43 -2.82
C VAL A 280 7.13 1.79 -3.48
N LEU A 281 8.17 2.33 -4.12
CA LEU A 281 8.01 3.47 -5.01
C LEU A 281 7.57 2.91 -6.35
N SER A 282 6.36 3.24 -6.76
CA SER A 282 5.88 2.90 -8.09
C SER A 282 6.63 3.76 -9.11
N GLN A 283 7.70 3.21 -9.70
CA GLN A 283 8.20 3.62 -11.02
C GLN A 283 7.16 3.21 -12.09
N GLY A 284 5.95 3.74 -11.97
CA GLY A 284 4.98 3.73 -13.05
C GLY A 284 5.22 4.94 -13.95
N GLU A 285 4.64 4.90 -15.14
CA GLU A 285 4.46 6.12 -15.91
C GLU A 285 3.52 7.07 -15.14
N ALA A 286 3.80 8.38 -15.21
CA ALA A 286 2.86 9.39 -14.75
C ALA A 286 1.52 9.27 -15.51
N PRO A 287 0.38 9.75 -14.98
CA PRO A 287 -0.87 9.77 -15.73
C PRO A 287 -0.68 10.56 -17.03
N GLY A 288 -1.02 9.94 -18.16
CA GLY A 288 -0.78 10.53 -19.48
C GLY A 288 -1.66 11.74 -19.80
N SER A 289 -2.73 12.00 -19.04
CA SER A 289 -3.57 13.18 -19.23
C SER A 289 -4.30 13.62 -17.95
N LEU A 290 -4.72 14.89 -17.92
CA LEU A 290 -5.61 15.43 -16.89
C LEU A 290 -7.00 14.73 -16.89
N THR A 291 -7.44 14.23 -18.04
CA THR A 291 -8.71 13.52 -18.22
C THR A 291 -8.75 12.18 -17.47
N ASP A 292 -7.62 11.47 -17.39
CA ASP A 292 -7.52 10.16 -16.73
C ASP A 292 -7.75 10.22 -15.21
N LEU A 293 -7.60 11.42 -14.60
CA LEU A 293 -7.89 11.65 -13.19
C LEU A 293 -9.36 11.44 -12.81
N GLY A 294 -10.29 11.51 -13.78
CA GLY A 294 -11.71 11.20 -13.56
C GLY A 294 -12.53 12.32 -12.90
N MET A 295 -12.02 13.55 -12.93
CA MET A 295 -12.68 14.77 -12.45
C MET A 295 -14.09 14.96 -13.05
N TRP A 296 -14.92 15.75 -12.37
CA TRP A 296 -16.16 16.26 -12.95
C TRP A 296 -15.83 17.29 -14.04
N PRO A 297 -16.55 17.38 -15.18
CA PRO A 297 -16.16 18.26 -16.29
C PRO A 297 -16.00 19.74 -15.91
N ARG A 298 -16.80 20.27 -14.97
CA ARG A 298 -16.61 21.63 -14.44
C ARG A 298 -15.30 21.75 -13.65
N SER A 299 -15.00 20.78 -12.79
CA SER A 299 -13.75 20.73 -12.01
C SER A 299 -12.52 20.56 -12.90
N HIS A 300 -12.62 19.76 -13.96
CA HIS A 300 -11.59 19.62 -14.99
C HIS A 300 -11.35 20.96 -15.69
N ALA A 301 -12.40 21.58 -16.23
CA ALA A 301 -12.28 22.86 -16.93
C ALA A 301 -11.72 23.99 -16.04
N ALA A 302 -12.10 24.03 -14.76
CA ALA A 302 -11.56 25.00 -13.80
C ALA A 302 -10.04 24.81 -13.58
N LEU A 303 -9.57 23.56 -13.45
CA LEU A 303 -8.15 23.26 -13.31
C LEU A 303 -7.38 23.48 -14.62
N GLU A 304 -7.92 23.02 -15.75
CA GLU A 304 -7.36 23.21 -17.08
C GLU A 304 -7.16 24.70 -17.40
N ASN A 305 -8.19 25.53 -17.17
CA ASN A 305 -8.08 26.98 -17.32
C ASN A 305 -7.01 27.58 -16.41
N ALA A 306 -6.82 27.05 -15.19
CA ALA A 306 -5.85 27.55 -14.23
C ALA A 306 -4.38 27.20 -14.59
N ILE A 307 -4.14 26.03 -15.19
CA ILE A 307 -2.81 25.62 -15.68
C ILE A 307 -2.48 26.23 -17.06
N ARG A 308 -3.48 26.59 -17.87
CA ARG A 308 -3.25 27.30 -19.15
C ARG A 308 -3.00 28.80 -18.98
N GLN A 309 -3.05 29.34 -17.76
CA GLN A 309 -2.64 30.74 -17.51
C GLN A 309 -1.13 30.89 -17.73
N PRO A 310 -0.66 32.06 -18.21
CA PRO A 310 0.78 32.31 -18.41
C PRO A 310 1.56 32.37 -17.08
N PHE A 311 0.90 32.77 -15.99
CA PHE A 311 1.51 32.85 -14.66
C PHE A 311 0.49 32.58 -13.56
N GLY A 312 0.95 32.58 -12.31
CA GLY A 312 0.15 32.32 -11.12
C GLY A 312 0.38 30.90 -10.58
N SER A 313 -0.43 30.45 -9.63
CA SER A 313 -0.20 29.18 -8.92
C SER A 313 -1.38 28.23 -8.92
N VAL A 314 -1.11 26.93 -9.03
CA VAL A 314 -2.08 25.86 -8.72
C VAL A 314 -1.61 25.10 -7.50
N VAL A 315 -2.46 25.07 -6.47
CA VAL A 315 -2.12 24.53 -5.15
C VAL A 315 -2.98 23.30 -4.86
N VAL A 316 -2.39 22.11 -4.95
CA VAL A 316 -3.07 20.83 -4.68
C VAL A 316 -2.94 20.48 -3.20
N VAL A 317 -4.05 20.21 -2.51
CA VAL A 317 -4.08 20.00 -1.07
C VAL A 317 -4.70 18.68 -0.65
N GLY A 318 -4.17 18.13 0.45
CA GLY A 318 -4.67 16.88 1.03
C GLY A 318 -3.64 16.14 1.87
N PRO A 319 -4.06 15.08 2.58
CA PRO A 319 -3.17 14.27 3.42
C PRO A 319 -2.12 13.51 2.60
N THR A 320 -1.16 12.89 3.28
CA THR A 320 -0.23 11.94 2.64
C THR A 320 -0.99 10.81 1.97
N GLY A 321 -0.58 10.42 0.76
CA GLY A 321 -1.25 9.36 -0.01
C GLY A 321 -2.60 9.75 -0.65
N SER A 322 -2.96 11.04 -0.70
CA SER A 322 -4.16 11.49 -1.44
C SER A 322 -3.98 11.58 -2.97
N GLY A 323 -2.78 11.33 -3.49
CA GLY A 323 -2.48 11.37 -4.93
C GLY A 323 -2.15 12.76 -5.47
N LYS A 324 -1.67 13.69 -4.63
CA LYS A 324 -1.33 15.08 -5.04
C LYS A 324 -0.28 15.11 -6.15
N THR A 325 0.82 14.38 -5.96
CA THR A 325 1.92 14.28 -6.93
C THR A 325 1.42 13.75 -8.26
N THR A 326 0.63 12.67 -8.25
CA THR A 326 -0.05 12.10 -9.42
C THR A 326 -0.86 13.14 -10.20
N THR A 327 -1.60 14.02 -9.51
CA THR A 327 -2.37 15.11 -10.14
C THR A 327 -1.46 16.21 -10.69
N LEU A 328 -0.41 16.61 -9.96
CA LEU A 328 0.55 17.62 -10.45
C LEU A 328 1.32 17.14 -11.69
N TYR A 329 1.70 15.87 -11.73
CA TYR A 329 2.34 15.29 -12.91
C TYR A 329 1.39 15.22 -14.11
N ALA A 330 0.09 14.96 -13.90
CA ALA A 330 -0.89 15.07 -14.98
C ALA A 330 -1.03 16.51 -15.51
N CYS A 331 -0.93 17.52 -14.64
CA CYS A 331 -0.84 18.93 -15.06
C CYS A 331 0.45 19.21 -15.83
N LEU A 332 1.60 18.68 -15.39
CA LEU A 332 2.87 18.85 -16.11
C LEU A 332 2.83 18.22 -17.50
N GLN A 333 2.26 17.02 -17.67
CA GLN A 333 2.14 16.37 -18.99
C GLN A 333 1.26 17.18 -19.96
N GLU A 334 0.19 17.82 -19.49
CA GLU A 334 -0.65 18.73 -20.29
C GLU A 334 0.08 20.03 -20.70
N LEU A 335 1.20 20.34 -20.05
CA LEU A 335 2.04 21.51 -20.31
C LEU A 335 3.38 21.16 -20.97
N ASN A 336 3.67 19.87 -21.19
CA ASN A 336 4.95 19.33 -21.64
C ASN A 336 5.10 19.50 -23.15
N ASP A 337 5.37 20.74 -23.56
CA ASP A 337 5.57 21.17 -24.93
C ASP A 337 7.03 21.65 -25.12
N PRO A 338 7.70 21.35 -26.26
CA PRO A 338 9.08 21.78 -26.52
C PRO A 338 9.32 23.30 -26.43
N ASP A 339 8.28 24.13 -26.59
CA ASP A 339 8.39 25.60 -26.49
C ASP A 339 8.39 26.10 -25.03
N ARG A 340 8.42 25.21 -24.02
CA ARG A 340 8.38 25.57 -22.59
C ARG A 340 9.46 24.92 -21.75
N SER A 341 10.04 25.68 -20.84
CA SER A 341 10.97 25.22 -19.81
C SER A 341 10.21 24.76 -18.54
N LEU A 342 10.18 23.45 -18.29
CA LEU A 342 9.47 22.82 -17.16
C LEU A 342 10.48 22.27 -16.14
N VAL A 343 10.55 22.88 -14.94
CA VAL A 343 11.52 22.51 -13.90
C VAL A 343 10.82 22.04 -12.62
N THR A 344 11.26 20.92 -12.04
CA THR A 344 10.68 20.37 -10.79
C THR A 344 11.68 20.33 -9.64
N LEU A 345 11.20 20.48 -8.41
CA LEU A 345 11.98 20.38 -7.17
C LEU A 345 11.24 19.49 -6.16
N GLU A 346 11.78 18.31 -5.86
CA GLU A 346 11.05 17.19 -5.22
C GLU A 346 11.88 16.46 -4.12
N ASP A 347 11.21 15.83 -3.15
CA ASP A 347 11.83 15.10 -2.02
C ASP A 347 11.14 13.73 -1.77
N PRO A 348 11.47 12.67 -2.55
CA PRO A 348 12.32 12.61 -3.73
C PRO A 348 11.50 12.80 -5.01
N VAL A 349 12.14 12.70 -6.19
CA VAL A 349 11.40 12.64 -7.47
C VAL A 349 10.54 11.36 -7.51
N GLU A 350 9.22 11.49 -7.70
CA GLU A 350 8.30 10.35 -7.69
C GLU A 350 8.22 9.61 -9.04
N TYR A 351 8.18 10.32 -10.17
CA TYR A 351 8.08 9.75 -11.51
C TYR A 351 9.18 10.36 -12.40
N ARG A 352 9.88 9.54 -13.18
CA ARG A 352 10.80 10.06 -14.21
C ARG A 352 10.00 10.35 -15.48
N ALA A 353 9.98 11.61 -15.91
CA ALA A 353 9.19 12.04 -17.06
C ALA A 353 10.06 12.83 -18.06
N PRO A 354 10.21 12.36 -19.32
CA PRO A 354 10.91 13.09 -20.36
C PRO A 354 10.32 14.49 -20.59
N GLY A 355 11.17 15.47 -20.91
CA GLY A 355 10.79 16.88 -21.09
C GLY A 355 10.75 17.71 -19.81
N LEU A 356 11.04 17.12 -18.64
CA LEU A 356 11.15 17.82 -17.36
C LEU A 356 12.60 17.87 -16.85
N ASP A 357 13.03 19.04 -16.39
CA ASP A 357 14.26 19.20 -15.61
C ASP A 357 13.98 18.91 -14.13
N GLN A 358 14.21 17.66 -13.71
CA GLN A 358 13.79 17.17 -12.38
C GLN A 358 14.92 17.22 -11.35
N ILE A 359 14.73 18.01 -10.29
CA ILE A 359 15.74 18.24 -9.23
C ILE A 359 15.30 17.56 -7.93
N GLU A 360 16.07 16.56 -7.47
CA GLU A 360 15.88 15.96 -6.13
C GLU A 360 16.59 16.79 -5.05
N ILE A 361 15.87 17.04 -3.95
CA ILE A 361 16.37 17.76 -2.77
C ILE A 361 17.57 17.02 -2.15
N ASN A 362 18.67 17.76 -1.94
CA ASN A 362 19.92 17.23 -1.39
C ASN A 362 20.43 18.10 -0.22
N PRO A 363 19.95 17.85 1.02
CA PRO A 363 20.34 18.64 2.18
C PRO A 363 21.84 18.54 2.51
N ARG A 364 22.50 17.44 2.14
CA ARG A 364 23.95 17.26 2.35
C ARG A 364 24.78 18.22 1.48
N ALA A 365 24.28 18.57 0.30
CA ALA A 365 24.85 19.58 -0.59
C ALA A 365 24.30 21.00 -0.34
N GLY A 366 23.46 21.21 0.68
CA GLY A 366 22.80 22.50 0.95
C GLY A 366 21.62 22.83 0.03
N LEU A 367 21.18 21.89 -0.81
CA LEU A 367 20.07 22.05 -1.73
C LEU A 367 18.74 21.74 -1.01
N THR A 368 18.03 22.79 -0.62
CA THR A 368 16.72 22.77 0.05
C THR A 368 15.64 23.35 -0.88
N PHE A 369 14.36 23.28 -0.51
CA PHE A 369 13.29 23.87 -1.34
C PHE A 369 13.53 25.37 -1.59
N ALA A 370 13.83 26.13 -0.54
CA ALA A 370 14.08 27.58 -0.66
C ALA A 370 15.38 27.95 -1.39
N SER A 371 16.44 27.12 -1.37
CA SER A 371 17.69 27.40 -2.10
C SER A 371 17.66 26.89 -3.55
N GLY A 372 17.03 25.75 -3.78
CA GLY A 372 16.76 25.21 -5.11
C GLY A 372 15.84 26.13 -5.91
N LEU A 373 14.71 26.57 -5.33
CA LEU A 373 13.77 27.47 -6.00
C LEU A 373 14.41 28.82 -6.40
N ARG A 374 15.27 29.40 -5.55
CA ARG A 374 16.07 30.60 -5.91
C ARG A 374 17.05 30.37 -7.06
N THR A 375 17.44 29.13 -7.31
CA THR A 375 18.34 28.75 -8.40
C THR A 375 17.55 28.52 -9.69
N ILE A 376 16.39 27.85 -9.60
CA ILE A 376 15.43 27.67 -10.69
C ILE A 376 14.98 29.04 -11.24
N LEU A 377 14.71 30.04 -10.39
CA LEU A 377 14.36 31.41 -10.82
C LEU A 377 15.50 32.18 -11.54
N ARG A 378 16.63 31.53 -11.83
CA ARG A 378 17.74 32.07 -12.65
C ARG A 378 18.05 31.19 -13.86
N SER A 379 17.25 30.15 -14.13
CA SER A 379 17.41 29.24 -15.26
C SER A 379 16.30 29.38 -16.30
N ASP A 380 15.68 30.57 -16.37
CA ASP A 380 14.61 30.92 -17.33
C ASP A 380 13.47 29.87 -17.47
N PRO A 381 12.78 29.50 -16.37
CA PRO A 381 11.69 28.53 -16.41
C PRO A 381 10.34 29.17 -16.74
N ASP A 382 9.49 28.47 -17.48
CA ASP A 382 8.07 28.87 -17.67
C ASP A 382 7.19 28.29 -16.56
N VAL A 383 7.42 27.01 -16.24
CA VAL A 383 6.62 26.24 -15.27
C VAL A 383 7.54 25.66 -14.21
N ILE A 384 7.19 25.89 -12.94
CA ILE A 384 7.95 25.43 -11.78
C ILE A 384 7.07 24.53 -10.92
N LEU A 385 7.46 23.27 -10.74
CA LEU A 385 6.88 22.40 -9.70
C LEU A 385 7.71 22.48 -8.42
N VAL A 386 7.07 22.86 -7.31
CA VAL A 386 7.63 22.78 -5.95
C VAL A 386 6.87 21.69 -5.20
N GLY A 387 7.50 20.54 -4.96
CA GLY A 387 6.82 19.31 -4.50
C GLY A 387 5.91 19.52 -3.27
N GLU A 388 6.35 20.35 -2.32
CA GLU A 388 5.51 20.84 -1.23
C GLU A 388 6.04 22.14 -0.63
N ILE A 389 5.13 22.94 -0.07
CA ILE A 389 5.46 24.11 0.75
C ILE A 389 5.26 23.71 2.23
N ARG A 390 6.37 23.58 2.97
CA ARG A 390 6.38 23.27 4.42
C ARG A 390 6.53 24.51 5.32
N ASP A 391 7.11 25.58 4.79
CA ASP A 391 7.58 26.75 5.54
C ASP A 391 7.26 28.09 4.85
N GLU A 392 7.35 29.17 5.63
CA GLU A 392 7.08 30.56 5.22
C GLU A 392 8.04 31.04 4.11
N GLU A 393 9.32 30.65 4.18
CA GLU A 393 10.34 31.11 3.22
C GLU A 393 10.06 30.57 1.81
N THR A 394 9.87 29.26 1.69
CA THR A 394 9.53 28.58 0.43
C THR A 394 8.22 29.12 -0.13
N ALA A 395 7.23 29.37 0.73
CA ALA A 395 5.95 29.97 0.33
C ALA A 395 6.14 31.36 -0.31
N HIS A 396 6.85 32.28 0.36
CA HIS A 396 7.07 33.63 -0.16
C HIS A 396 7.84 33.64 -1.49
N ILE A 397 8.81 32.73 -1.67
CA ILE A 397 9.55 32.65 -2.95
C ILE A 397 8.64 32.11 -4.06
N ALA A 398 7.90 31.02 -3.81
CA ALA A 398 7.01 30.39 -4.77
C ALA A 398 5.90 31.34 -5.24
N PHE A 399 5.16 31.94 -4.31
CA PHE A 399 4.05 32.83 -4.65
C PHE A 399 4.50 34.16 -5.26
N ARG A 400 5.73 34.64 -4.98
CA ARG A 400 6.29 35.79 -5.69
C ARG A 400 6.73 35.44 -7.12
N ALA A 401 7.33 34.28 -7.35
CA ALA A 401 7.64 33.81 -8.70
C ALA A 401 6.38 33.77 -9.58
N ALA A 402 5.28 33.28 -9.03
CA ALA A 402 3.97 33.28 -9.67
C ALA A 402 3.45 34.69 -10.05
N MET A 403 3.85 35.74 -9.32
CA MET A 403 3.52 37.13 -9.68
C MET A 403 4.49 37.75 -10.69
N THR A 404 5.65 37.13 -10.95
CA THR A 404 6.68 37.63 -11.87
C THR A 404 6.77 36.82 -13.16
N GLY A 405 5.64 36.28 -13.64
CA GLY A 405 5.54 35.66 -14.97
C GLY A 405 5.67 34.13 -15.03
N HIS A 406 5.81 33.43 -13.89
CA HIS A 406 5.95 31.97 -13.86
C HIS A 406 4.64 31.27 -13.52
N LEU A 407 4.40 30.07 -14.05
CA LEU A 407 3.34 29.18 -13.56
C LEU A 407 3.90 28.25 -12.47
N VAL A 408 3.35 28.30 -11.26
CA VAL A 408 3.85 27.53 -10.10
C VAL A 408 2.87 26.43 -9.69
N LEU A 409 3.32 25.19 -9.76
CA LEU A 409 2.59 24.00 -9.36
C LEU A 409 3.11 23.52 -7.99
N THR A 410 2.26 23.37 -6.98
CA THR A 410 2.74 22.98 -5.64
C THR A 410 1.70 22.26 -4.78
N THR A 411 2.13 21.72 -3.64
CA THR A 411 1.24 21.06 -2.68
C THR A 411 1.29 21.62 -1.26
N LEU A 412 0.15 21.50 -0.57
CA LEU A 412 0.01 21.78 0.87
C LEU A 412 -0.74 20.66 1.60
N HIS A 413 -0.61 20.66 2.93
CA HIS A 413 -1.46 19.88 3.82
C HIS A 413 -2.61 20.74 4.37
N ALA A 414 -3.77 20.67 3.70
CA ALA A 414 -5.04 21.24 4.15
C ALA A 414 -6.18 20.21 3.98
N GLN A 415 -7.34 20.47 4.59
CA GLN A 415 -8.48 19.53 4.60
C GLN A 415 -9.48 19.74 3.45
N SER A 416 -9.55 20.96 2.92
CA SER A 416 -10.43 21.46 1.85
C SER A 416 -9.72 22.58 1.09
N ALA A 417 -10.25 22.99 -0.06
CA ALA A 417 -9.67 24.05 -0.89
C ALA A 417 -9.71 25.40 -0.15
N ALA A 418 -10.83 25.73 0.50
CA ALA A 418 -10.97 26.92 1.33
C ALA A 418 -10.03 26.89 2.57
N ALA A 419 -9.75 25.72 3.15
CA ALA A 419 -8.81 25.60 4.28
C ALA A 419 -7.35 25.84 3.87
N ALA A 420 -7.01 25.71 2.58
CA ALA A 420 -5.67 26.01 2.07
C ALA A 420 -5.34 27.52 2.21
N ILE A 421 -6.31 28.40 1.95
CA ILE A 421 -6.16 29.85 2.15
C ILE A 421 -5.82 30.15 3.61
N GLN A 422 -6.57 29.58 4.56
CA GLN A 422 -6.28 29.77 5.99
C GLN A 422 -4.88 29.23 6.35
N ARG A 423 -4.50 28.07 5.81
CA ARG A 423 -3.16 27.50 6.04
C ARG A 423 -2.04 28.42 5.54
N LEU A 424 -2.22 29.11 4.42
CA LEU A 424 -1.26 30.10 3.91
C LEU A 424 -1.17 31.34 4.81
N VAL A 425 -2.30 31.83 5.32
CA VAL A 425 -2.35 32.93 6.31
C VAL A 425 -1.67 32.51 7.63
N ASP A 426 -1.88 31.28 8.09
CA ASP A 426 -1.23 30.74 9.29
C ASP A 426 0.31 30.61 9.12
N MET A 427 0.76 30.37 7.88
CA MET A 427 2.18 30.38 7.48
C MET A 427 2.69 31.80 7.12
N ARG A 428 1.92 32.85 7.46
CA ARG A 428 2.29 34.27 7.29
C ARG A 428 2.56 34.72 5.85
N VAL A 429 2.00 34.01 4.87
CA VAL A 429 1.94 34.53 3.50
C VAL A 429 0.98 35.72 3.49
N ASP A 430 1.40 36.82 2.87
CA ASP A 430 0.59 38.05 2.83
C ASP A 430 -0.73 37.81 2.08
N ARG A 431 -1.82 38.43 2.55
CA ARG A 431 -3.16 38.23 1.98
C ARG A 431 -3.27 38.74 0.54
N GLY A 432 -2.59 39.84 0.22
CA GLY A 432 -2.51 40.36 -1.15
C GLY A 432 -1.73 39.41 -2.06
N ILE A 433 -0.63 38.83 -1.59
CA ILE A 433 0.08 37.77 -2.31
C ILE A 433 -0.85 36.57 -2.56
N ILE A 434 -1.51 36.03 -1.53
CA ILE A 434 -2.45 34.90 -1.69
C ILE A 434 -3.52 35.22 -2.75
N ALA A 435 -4.14 36.40 -2.67
CA ALA A 435 -5.21 36.84 -3.55
C ALA A 435 -4.80 37.06 -5.02
N THR A 436 -3.52 37.35 -5.30
CA THR A 436 -3.04 37.74 -6.64
C THR A 436 -2.09 36.74 -7.30
N SER A 437 -1.55 35.78 -6.55
CA SER A 437 -0.56 34.81 -7.05
C SER A 437 -1.11 33.41 -7.30
N ILE A 438 -2.37 33.12 -6.93
CA ILE A 438 -2.95 31.78 -6.98
C ILE A 438 -4.14 31.78 -7.92
N ASN A 439 -4.13 30.89 -8.92
CA ASN A 439 -5.20 30.72 -9.90
C ASN A 439 -6.27 29.75 -9.39
N CYS A 440 -5.84 28.66 -8.72
CA CYS A 440 -6.73 27.59 -8.29
C CYS A 440 -6.20 26.79 -7.08
N PHE A 441 -7.13 26.38 -6.21
CA PHE A 441 -6.91 25.36 -5.19
C PHE A 441 -7.63 24.07 -5.56
N VAL A 442 -6.95 22.94 -5.42
CA VAL A 442 -7.50 21.60 -5.68
C VAL A 442 -7.36 20.74 -4.42
N ALA A 443 -8.44 20.56 -3.66
CA ALA A 443 -8.46 19.57 -2.59
C ALA A 443 -8.76 18.18 -3.14
N GLN A 444 -8.02 17.18 -2.65
CA GLN A 444 -8.07 15.82 -3.19
C GLN A 444 -8.00 14.75 -2.09
N ARG A 445 -8.74 13.65 -2.31
CA ARG A 445 -8.59 12.39 -1.55
C ARG A 445 -8.70 11.20 -2.48
N LEU A 446 -8.10 10.06 -2.09
CA LEU A 446 -8.35 8.77 -2.74
C LEU A 446 -9.41 7.98 -1.99
N VAL A 447 -10.38 7.44 -2.73
CA VAL A 447 -11.39 6.50 -2.28
C VAL A 447 -11.19 5.15 -2.96
N ARG A 448 -11.57 4.05 -2.30
CA ARG A 448 -11.44 2.69 -2.84
C ARG A 448 -12.58 2.42 -3.82
N ARG A 449 -12.28 1.84 -4.99
CA ARG A 449 -13.27 1.44 -5.99
C ARG A 449 -13.87 0.09 -5.62
N LEU A 450 -15.19 -0.05 -5.74
CA LEU A 450 -15.83 -1.36 -5.63
C LEU A 450 -15.24 -2.35 -6.64
N CYS A 451 -15.06 -3.59 -6.21
CA CYS A 451 -14.63 -4.67 -7.10
C CYS A 451 -15.75 -4.96 -8.11
N ARG A 452 -15.45 -4.82 -9.42
CA ARG A 452 -16.40 -5.02 -10.52
C ARG A 452 -16.96 -6.44 -10.58
N ASP A 453 -16.20 -7.42 -10.06
CA ASP A 453 -16.50 -8.84 -10.15
C ASP A 453 -17.50 -9.31 -9.06
N CYS A 454 -17.69 -8.53 -7.99
CA CYS A 454 -18.56 -8.89 -6.85
C CYS A 454 -19.38 -7.71 -6.28
N MET A 455 -19.48 -6.59 -6.98
CA MET A 455 -20.33 -5.48 -6.55
C MET A 455 -21.81 -5.78 -6.76
N GLU A 456 -22.61 -5.62 -5.71
CA GLU A 456 -24.06 -5.84 -5.75
C GLU A 456 -24.82 -4.51 -5.73
N PRO A 457 -25.94 -4.38 -6.47
CA PRO A 457 -26.85 -3.26 -6.29
C PRO A 457 -27.51 -3.31 -4.91
N TYR A 458 -27.72 -2.15 -4.29
CA TYR A 458 -28.54 -2.01 -3.08
C TYR A 458 -29.33 -0.71 -3.09
N THR A 459 -30.49 -0.74 -2.42
CA THR A 459 -31.27 0.46 -2.12
C THR A 459 -30.89 0.93 -0.72
N PRO A 460 -30.35 2.15 -0.55
CA PRO A 460 -30.02 2.66 0.78
C PRO A 460 -31.27 2.99 1.58
N GLU A 461 -31.16 2.92 2.90
CA GLU A 461 -32.22 3.40 3.78
C GLU A 461 -32.32 4.94 3.74
N PRO A 462 -33.49 5.54 4.00
CA PRO A 462 -33.64 6.99 4.13
C PRO A 462 -32.72 7.60 5.19
N SER A 463 -32.35 6.82 6.21
CA SER A 463 -31.37 7.15 7.25
C SER A 463 -29.96 7.36 6.69
N GLU A 464 -29.51 6.49 5.78
CA GLU A 464 -28.21 6.58 5.09
C GLU A 464 -28.15 7.78 4.13
N ILE A 465 -29.22 7.99 3.36
CA ILE A 465 -29.35 9.15 2.46
C ILE A 465 -29.31 10.46 3.26
N SER A 466 -30.03 10.52 4.39
CA SER A 466 -30.03 11.69 5.28
C SER A 466 -28.64 11.94 5.89
N ALA A 467 -27.92 10.89 6.28
CA ALA A 467 -26.56 10.99 6.83
C ALA A 467 -25.52 11.49 5.80
N LEU A 468 -25.76 11.28 4.50
CA LEU A 468 -24.94 11.86 3.44
C LEU A 468 -25.12 13.39 3.34
N ASN A 469 -26.23 13.96 3.80
CA ASN A 469 -26.55 15.39 3.69
C ASN A 469 -26.50 15.90 2.24
N VAL A 470 -26.98 15.08 1.30
CA VAL A 470 -27.13 15.43 -0.13
C VAL A 470 -28.60 15.72 -0.46
N PRO A 471 -28.90 16.48 -1.54
CA PRO A 471 -30.27 16.75 -1.94
C PRO A 471 -31.13 15.49 -2.11
N LEU A 472 -32.42 15.56 -1.76
CA LEU A 472 -33.35 14.41 -1.83
C LEU A 472 -33.50 13.79 -3.23
N ALA A 473 -33.18 14.52 -4.30
CA ALA A 473 -33.08 13.98 -5.66
C ALA A 473 -32.01 12.86 -5.83
N PHE A 474 -31.19 12.61 -4.81
CA PHE A 474 -30.25 11.49 -4.75
C PHE A 474 -30.85 10.22 -4.10
N ALA A 475 -32.06 10.29 -3.54
CA ALA A 475 -32.72 9.15 -2.88
C ALA A 475 -33.20 8.07 -3.86
N GLU A 476 -33.52 8.43 -5.10
CA GLU A 476 -34.04 7.51 -6.14
C GLU A 476 -32.93 6.77 -6.90
N MET A 477 -31.69 6.79 -6.38
CA MET A 477 -30.52 6.29 -7.11
C MET A 477 -30.19 4.83 -6.77
N ALA A 478 -29.75 4.07 -7.78
CA ALA A 478 -29.24 2.72 -7.59
C ALA A 478 -27.80 2.76 -7.05
N PHE A 479 -27.64 2.48 -5.76
CA PHE A 479 -26.32 2.37 -5.13
C PHE A 479 -25.77 0.95 -5.29
N HIS A 480 -24.48 0.77 -5.01
CA HIS A 480 -23.84 -0.54 -4.99
C HIS A 480 -23.02 -0.72 -3.71
N ARG A 481 -22.95 -1.96 -3.21
CA ARG A 481 -22.25 -2.34 -1.99
C ARG A 481 -21.11 -3.32 -2.28
N SER A 482 -20.11 -3.34 -1.39
CA SER A 482 -19.02 -4.31 -1.40
C SER A 482 -19.48 -5.64 -0.83
N VAL A 483 -19.29 -6.75 -1.55
CA VAL A 483 -19.51 -8.12 -1.05
C VAL A 483 -18.18 -8.74 -0.64
N GLY A 484 -17.31 -9.04 -1.61
CA GLY A 484 -16.12 -9.86 -1.42
C GLY A 484 -16.06 -10.98 -2.47
N CYS A 485 -14.87 -11.27 -2.96
CA CYS A 485 -14.56 -12.45 -3.77
C CYS A 485 -13.04 -12.65 -3.85
N SER A 486 -12.62 -13.80 -4.38
CA SER A 486 -11.21 -14.16 -4.61
C SER A 486 -10.45 -13.09 -5.41
N ALA A 487 -11.05 -12.52 -6.46
CA ALA A 487 -10.44 -11.51 -7.33
C ALA A 487 -10.13 -10.16 -6.63
N CYS A 488 -10.73 -9.90 -5.46
CA CYS A 488 -10.41 -8.75 -4.61
C CYS A 488 -9.89 -9.14 -3.21
N LEU A 489 -9.50 -10.42 -3.05
CA LEU A 489 -9.03 -11.01 -1.80
C LEU A 489 -10.00 -10.71 -0.65
N GLU A 490 -11.28 -11.03 -0.86
CA GLU A 490 -12.42 -10.88 0.06
C GLU A 490 -12.68 -9.46 0.60
N SER A 491 -12.09 -8.43 0.00
CA SER A 491 -12.28 -7.06 0.49
C SER A 491 -13.47 -6.33 -0.10
N GLY A 492 -13.96 -6.77 -1.27
CA GLY A 492 -15.00 -6.08 -2.05
C GLY A 492 -14.54 -4.80 -2.75
N TYR A 493 -13.25 -4.46 -2.70
CA TYR A 493 -12.65 -3.29 -3.36
C TYR A 493 -11.42 -3.68 -4.18
N ARG A 494 -11.18 -3.01 -5.31
CA ARG A 494 -9.98 -3.21 -6.14
C ARG A 494 -9.57 -1.90 -6.81
N GLY A 495 -8.44 -1.34 -6.38
CA GLY A 495 -7.92 -0.07 -6.87
C GLY A 495 -8.58 1.16 -6.24
N ARG A 496 -8.09 2.33 -6.62
CA ARG A 496 -8.47 3.64 -6.07
C ARG A 496 -8.99 4.58 -7.16
N ALA A 497 -9.72 5.59 -6.72
CA ALA A 497 -10.21 6.72 -7.50
C ALA A 497 -9.97 8.00 -6.71
N ALA A 498 -9.69 9.10 -7.39
CA ALA A 498 -9.60 10.41 -6.74
C ALA A 498 -10.98 11.08 -6.72
N ILE A 499 -11.27 11.76 -5.60
CA ILE A 499 -12.36 12.73 -5.46
C ILE A 499 -11.74 14.12 -5.31
N PHE A 500 -12.38 15.10 -5.93
CA PHE A 500 -11.83 16.46 -6.08
C PHE A 500 -12.82 17.54 -5.68
N GLU A 501 -12.27 18.60 -5.12
CA GLU A 501 -12.92 19.87 -4.83
C GLU A 501 -12.02 20.96 -5.39
N VAL A 502 -12.50 21.65 -6.42
CA VAL A 502 -11.69 22.57 -7.24
C VAL A 502 -12.30 23.96 -7.14
N MET A 503 -11.52 24.89 -6.58
CA MET A 503 -11.90 26.28 -6.32
C MET A 503 -10.99 27.20 -7.11
N SER A 504 -11.55 28.02 -7.99
CA SER A 504 -10.81 29.06 -8.69
C SER A 504 -10.67 30.30 -7.79
N MET A 505 -9.58 31.04 -7.93
CA MET A 505 -9.45 32.35 -7.30
C MET A 505 -10.16 33.39 -8.17
N THR A 506 -11.47 33.58 -7.96
CA THR A 506 -12.20 34.71 -8.55
C THR A 506 -12.13 35.92 -7.63
N ASP A 507 -12.46 37.11 -8.14
CA ASP A 507 -12.43 38.37 -7.36
C ASP A 507 -13.23 38.27 -6.05
N GLU A 508 -14.35 37.55 -6.04
CA GLU A 508 -15.15 37.33 -4.82
C GLU A 508 -14.41 36.46 -3.78
N ILE A 509 -13.63 35.48 -4.22
CA ILE A 509 -12.80 34.64 -3.33
C ILE A 509 -11.57 35.43 -2.85
N ALA A 510 -10.96 36.23 -3.73
CA ALA A 510 -9.85 37.12 -3.40
C ALA A 510 -10.23 38.15 -2.31
N MET A 511 -11.41 38.75 -2.40
CA MET A 511 -11.95 39.64 -1.35
C MET A 511 -12.22 38.94 -0.01
N LEU A 512 -12.41 37.62 -0.01
CA LEU A 512 -12.65 36.81 1.19
C LEU A 512 -11.36 36.20 1.78
N VAL A 513 -10.16 36.57 1.30
CA VAL A 513 -8.90 36.06 1.87
C VAL A 513 -8.73 36.50 3.33
N GLY A 514 -8.81 35.53 4.23
CA GLY A 514 -8.80 35.72 5.69
C GLY A 514 -10.18 35.91 6.33
N ALA A 515 -11.26 35.70 5.58
CA ALA A 515 -12.59 35.43 6.12
C ALA A 515 -12.68 33.97 6.65
N PRO A 516 -13.70 33.63 7.47
CA PRO A 516 -13.87 32.25 7.96
C PRO A 516 -14.02 31.25 6.82
N THR A 517 -13.34 30.10 6.90
CA THR A 517 -13.31 29.06 5.84
C THR A 517 -14.69 28.68 5.28
N ARG A 518 -15.71 28.58 6.15
CA ARG A 518 -17.10 28.27 5.78
C ARG A 518 -17.74 29.27 4.80
N GLU A 519 -17.29 30.52 4.82
CA GLU A 519 -17.84 31.63 4.04
C GLU A 519 -17.21 31.67 2.64
N ILE A 520 -15.90 31.40 2.57
CA ILE A 520 -15.17 31.13 1.32
C ILE A 520 -15.78 29.92 0.61
N GLU A 521 -15.95 28.80 1.32
CA GLU A 521 -16.53 27.56 0.80
C GLU A 521 -17.97 27.77 0.28
N ALA A 522 -18.83 28.41 1.08
CA ALA A 522 -20.20 28.74 0.67
C ALA A 522 -20.24 29.66 -0.56
N THR A 523 -19.31 30.61 -0.67
CA THR A 523 -19.20 31.51 -1.83
C THR A 523 -18.77 30.75 -3.08
N ALA A 524 -17.75 29.89 -3.00
CA ALA A 524 -17.30 29.05 -4.11
C ALA A 524 -18.40 28.07 -4.59
N ILE A 525 -19.13 27.45 -3.68
CA ILE A 525 -20.30 26.61 -4.03
C ILE A 525 -21.37 27.45 -4.73
N LYS A 526 -21.69 28.65 -4.24
CA LYS A 526 -22.77 29.49 -4.77
C LYS A 526 -22.45 30.15 -6.11
N THR A 527 -21.23 30.66 -6.29
CA THR A 527 -20.84 31.48 -7.46
C THR A 527 -20.19 30.65 -8.57
N GLN A 528 -19.26 29.76 -8.21
CA GLN A 528 -18.53 28.91 -9.16
C GLN A 528 -19.25 27.58 -9.40
N GLY A 529 -20.17 27.19 -8.51
CA GLY A 529 -20.81 25.88 -8.55
C GLY A 529 -19.82 24.75 -8.26
N MET A 530 -18.88 25.01 -7.34
CA MET A 530 -17.91 24.04 -6.82
C MET A 530 -18.64 22.86 -6.17
N LEU A 531 -18.18 21.63 -6.45
CA LEU A 531 -18.55 20.44 -5.69
C LEU A 531 -17.60 20.29 -4.51
N THR A 532 -18.13 20.02 -3.31
CA THR A 532 -17.27 19.60 -2.18
C THR A 532 -16.72 18.21 -2.43
N LEU A 533 -15.66 17.83 -1.70
CA LEU A 533 -15.13 16.45 -1.71
C LEU A 533 -16.22 15.39 -1.45
N ARG A 534 -17.24 15.75 -0.65
CA ARG A 534 -18.39 14.89 -0.34
C ARG A 534 -19.29 14.71 -1.56
N ASP A 535 -19.67 15.81 -2.21
CA ASP A 535 -20.55 15.79 -3.38
C ASP A 535 -19.90 15.06 -4.56
N ASP A 536 -18.60 15.25 -4.76
CA ASP A 536 -17.83 14.57 -5.81
C ASP A 536 -17.72 13.05 -5.54
N GLY A 537 -17.60 12.64 -4.28
CA GLY A 537 -17.67 11.23 -3.88
C GLY A 537 -19.04 10.60 -4.13
N VAL A 538 -20.13 11.32 -3.81
CA VAL A 538 -21.49 10.83 -4.11
C VAL A 538 -21.75 10.80 -5.62
N ARG A 539 -21.24 11.78 -6.39
CA ARG A 539 -21.24 11.75 -7.86
C ARG A 539 -20.57 10.50 -8.41
N LEU A 540 -19.38 10.13 -7.90
CA LEU A 540 -18.69 8.92 -8.38
C LEU A 540 -19.52 7.65 -8.14
N GLY A 541 -20.29 7.57 -7.05
CA GLY A 541 -21.22 6.46 -6.82
C GLY A 541 -22.27 6.26 -7.92
N ARG A 542 -22.64 7.33 -8.66
CA ARG A 542 -23.66 7.29 -9.72
C ARG A 542 -23.20 6.67 -11.05
N ARG A 543 -21.89 6.64 -11.34
CA ARG A 543 -21.35 6.40 -12.71
C ARG A 543 -21.49 4.95 -13.22
N HIS A 544 -22.22 4.08 -12.52
CA HIS A 544 -22.57 2.73 -12.95
C HIS A 544 -23.93 2.59 -13.66
N VAL A 545 -24.78 3.63 -13.69
CA VAL A 545 -26.07 3.57 -14.39
C VAL A 545 -25.89 3.91 -15.88
N ALA A 546 -25.25 3.01 -16.63
CA ALA A 546 -25.42 2.91 -18.08
C ALA A 546 -26.58 1.94 -18.36
N ARG A 547 -27.57 2.40 -19.14
CA ARG A 547 -28.88 1.74 -19.35
C ARG A 547 -28.79 0.22 -19.58
N ARG A 548 -29.64 -0.55 -18.90
CA ARG A 548 -30.12 -1.84 -19.44
C ARG A 548 -30.89 -1.57 -20.73
N GLY A 549 -30.22 -1.70 -21.87
CA GLY A 549 -30.82 -1.51 -23.20
C GLY A 549 -29.75 -1.53 -24.29
N SER A 550 -29.95 -2.40 -25.29
CA SER A 550 -29.02 -2.75 -26.38
C SER A 550 -27.75 -3.51 -25.97
N ALA A 551 -27.61 -4.72 -26.54
CA ALA A 551 -26.34 -5.41 -26.65
C ALA A 551 -25.50 -4.77 -27.78
N GLY A 552 -24.18 -4.72 -27.62
CA GLY A 552 -23.27 -4.19 -28.64
C GLY A 552 -21.83 -4.16 -28.16
N ARG A 553 -20.90 -4.65 -28.98
CA ARG A 553 -19.47 -4.71 -28.64
C ARG A 553 -18.87 -3.30 -28.51
N GLY A 554 -17.99 -3.13 -27.53
CA GLY A 554 -16.90 -2.16 -27.57
C GLY A 554 -17.25 -0.68 -27.38
N ARG A 555 -17.20 -0.19 -26.13
CA ARG A 555 -16.79 1.18 -25.77
C ARG A 555 -16.31 1.21 -24.32
N ARG A 556 -15.15 1.82 -24.07
CA ARG A 556 -14.54 1.92 -22.73
C ARG A 556 -15.28 2.97 -21.89
N ALA A 557 -16.36 2.58 -21.20
CA ALA A 557 -17.04 3.45 -20.25
C ALA A 557 -16.37 3.37 -18.87
N CYS A 558 -15.98 4.52 -18.31
CA CYS A 558 -15.21 4.60 -17.07
C CYS A 558 -16.08 4.27 -15.85
N SER A 559 -16.21 2.98 -15.54
CA SER A 559 -17.10 2.48 -14.50
C SER A 559 -16.45 2.53 -13.12
N LEU A 560 -17.05 3.35 -12.26
CA LEU A 560 -16.62 3.74 -10.92
C LEU A 560 -17.80 3.62 -9.98
N GLY A 561 -17.61 2.88 -8.88
CA GLY A 561 -18.64 2.58 -7.90
C GLY A 561 -18.07 2.75 -6.52
N LEU A 562 -18.82 3.45 -5.68
CA LEU A 562 -18.42 3.83 -4.35
C LEU A 562 -19.59 3.58 -3.37
N ALA A 563 -19.29 2.87 -2.29
CA ALA A 563 -20.23 2.64 -1.19
C ALA A 563 -20.18 3.80 -0.18
N VAL A 564 -21.27 3.97 0.56
CA VAL A 564 -21.46 5.02 1.58
C VAL A 564 -20.47 4.86 2.74
N LEU A 565 -19.36 5.59 2.68
CA LEU A 565 -18.37 5.67 3.78
C LEU A 565 -17.85 7.10 4.07
N LEU A 566 -18.47 8.12 3.46
CA LEU A 566 -18.16 9.54 3.66
C LEU A 566 -18.40 10.01 5.10
N ALA A 567 -19.36 9.41 5.83
CA ALA A 567 -19.71 9.85 7.19
C ALA A 567 -18.60 9.63 8.24
N ARG A 568 -17.74 8.61 8.08
CA ARG A 568 -16.65 8.30 9.05
C ARG A 568 -15.31 8.97 8.71
N GLN A 569 -15.03 9.29 7.45
CA GLN A 569 -13.73 9.84 7.02
C GLN A 569 -13.67 11.37 6.97
N VAL A 570 -14.80 12.07 7.18
CA VAL A 570 -14.93 13.54 7.05
C VAL A 570 -15.23 14.21 8.41
N GLY A 571 -14.91 13.57 9.54
CA GLY A 571 -14.70 14.27 10.81
C GLY A 571 -15.91 14.56 11.71
N ALA A 572 -16.89 13.66 11.79
CA ALA A 572 -17.89 13.71 12.87
C ALA A 572 -17.36 13.05 14.16
N ARG A 573 -17.36 13.77 15.29
CA ARG A 573 -16.96 13.22 16.60
C ARG A 573 -17.98 12.14 17.06
N PRO A 574 -17.54 10.95 17.51
CA PRO A 574 -18.47 9.98 18.09
C PRO A 574 -18.90 10.44 19.49
N ARG A 575 -20.18 10.78 19.65
CA ARG A 575 -20.81 10.88 20.97
C ARG A 575 -21.68 9.64 21.20
N TYR A 576 -21.27 8.86 22.19
CA TYR A 576 -21.97 7.71 22.80
C TYR A 576 -22.32 6.53 21.88
N LEU A 577 -21.54 5.44 22.03
CA LEU A 577 -22.08 4.09 22.26
C LEU A 577 -20.95 3.19 22.80
N THR A 578 -20.54 3.45 24.05
CA THR A 578 -19.66 2.57 24.83
C THR A 578 -20.49 1.63 25.68
N ARG A 579 -20.58 0.35 25.28
CA ARG A 579 -20.60 -0.80 26.20
C ARG A 579 -20.56 -2.13 25.44
N CYS A 580 -19.40 -2.77 25.47
CA CYS A 580 -19.31 -4.18 25.84
C CYS A 580 -17.90 -4.41 26.41
N VAL A 581 -17.83 -4.73 27.70
CA VAL A 581 -16.59 -5.04 28.41
C VAL A 581 -16.27 -6.52 28.19
N CYS A 582 -14.99 -6.85 27.98
CA CYS A 582 -14.52 -8.22 27.81
C CYS A 582 -14.27 -8.92 29.15
N LEU A 583 -13.98 -10.23 29.04
CA LEU A 583 -13.29 -11.13 30.00
C LEU A 583 -14.19 -11.97 30.94
N PRO A 584 -13.73 -13.15 31.40
CA PRO A 584 -13.15 -14.22 30.57
C PRO A 584 -13.52 -15.66 30.99
N GLY A 585 -13.40 -16.62 30.05
CA GLY A 585 -12.69 -17.87 30.33
C GLY A 585 -13.45 -19.17 30.64
N VAL A 586 -12.74 -20.25 30.29
CA VAL A 586 -12.87 -21.67 30.71
C VAL A 586 -13.89 -22.55 29.97
N ARG A 587 -13.44 -23.79 29.72
CA ARG A 587 -14.02 -24.85 28.88
C ARG A 587 -15.01 -25.71 29.69
N ALA A 588 -16.02 -26.27 29.03
CA ALA A 588 -16.39 -27.68 29.17
C ALA A 588 -17.28 -28.15 28.01
N SER A 589 -17.11 -29.41 27.60
CA SER A 589 -17.96 -30.15 26.66
C SER A 589 -19.16 -30.79 27.38
N ALA A 590 -20.32 -30.91 26.71
CA ALA A 590 -20.99 -32.20 26.44
C ALA A 590 -22.50 -32.07 26.06
N THR A 591 -22.88 -32.83 25.03
CA THR A 591 -24.13 -33.60 24.83
C THR A 591 -25.56 -32.98 24.89
N SER A 592 -26.34 -33.44 23.91
CA SER A 592 -27.79 -33.77 23.92
C SER A 592 -28.89 -32.68 23.95
N ARG A 593 -29.72 -32.73 22.89
CA ARG A 593 -31.15 -32.36 22.80
C ARG A 593 -32.03 -33.17 23.79
N PRO A 594 -33.37 -32.99 23.92
CA PRO A 594 -34.29 -32.05 23.25
C PRO A 594 -35.31 -31.28 24.15
N SER A 595 -36.15 -30.49 23.46
CA SER A 595 -37.46 -29.86 23.79
C SER A 595 -38.59 -30.84 24.26
N PRO A 596 -39.92 -30.47 24.37
CA PRO A 596 -40.66 -29.20 24.19
C PRO A 596 -41.83 -28.93 25.22
N SER A 597 -42.79 -28.05 24.84
CA SER A 597 -44.18 -27.84 25.37
C SER A 597 -44.37 -26.68 26.37
N ARG A 598 -45.50 -25.93 26.44
CA ARG A 598 -46.83 -25.86 25.75
C ARG A 598 -47.10 -24.38 25.33
N ARG A 599 -47.83 -24.04 24.25
CA ARG A 599 -49.30 -23.77 24.15
C ARG A 599 -49.92 -23.01 25.38
N ALA A 600 -50.80 -22.00 25.25
CA ALA A 600 -51.38 -21.27 24.10
C ALA A 600 -52.21 -20.03 24.57
N HIS A 601 -52.86 -19.33 23.62
CA HIS A 601 -54.07 -18.49 23.73
C HIS A 601 -54.03 -17.02 24.23
N THR A 602 -54.00 -16.11 23.24
CA THR A 602 -55.05 -15.10 22.92
C THR A 602 -55.92 -14.48 24.03
N ARG A 603 -55.89 -13.14 24.16
CA ARG A 603 -57.03 -12.21 23.91
C ARG A 603 -56.66 -10.72 24.10
N GLN A 604 -57.23 -9.86 23.24
CA GLN A 604 -57.43 -8.39 23.43
C GLN A 604 -58.65 -8.17 24.41
N PRO A 605 -59.07 -6.93 24.84
CA PRO A 605 -58.85 -5.61 24.23
C PRO A 605 -58.79 -4.35 25.17
N THR A 606 -58.85 -3.16 24.53
CA THR A 606 -59.41 -1.85 24.98
C THR A 606 -58.70 -0.93 26.00
N GLN A 607 -58.71 0.38 25.68
CA GLN A 607 -58.49 1.52 26.57
C GLN A 607 -59.75 1.82 27.43
N PRO A 608 -59.68 2.72 28.45
CA PRO A 608 -59.97 4.15 28.20
C PRO A 608 -59.09 5.13 29.01
N GLY A 609 -59.17 6.44 28.73
CA GLY A 609 -58.48 7.51 29.49
C GLY A 609 -59.45 8.48 30.20
N PHE A 610 -58.97 9.37 31.08
CA PHE A 610 -59.74 10.53 31.60
C PHE A 610 -58.85 11.71 32.11
N ARG A 611 -59.51 12.79 32.58
CA ARG A 611 -59.07 14.22 32.56
C ARG A 611 -58.42 14.82 33.84
N ILE A 612 -57.50 15.77 33.62
CA ILE A 612 -57.39 17.16 34.14
C ILE A 612 -57.92 17.53 35.55
N ARG A 613 -57.04 18.10 36.40
CA ARG A 613 -57.30 19.36 37.15
C ARG A 613 -56.00 20.10 37.56
N ALA A 614 -56.12 21.33 38.09
CA ALA A 614 -55.01 22.30 38.23
C ALA A 614 -55.28 23.39 39.30
N LEU A 615 -54.22 23.93 39.95
CA LEU A 615 -54.11 25.14 40.83
C LEU A 615 -52.60 25.33 41.21
N SER A 616 -52.00 26.49 41.55
CA SER A 616 -52.23 27.92 41.19
C SER A 616 -51.21 28.89 41.88
N ARG A 617 -50.76 29.97 41.19
CA ARG A 617 -50.13 31.22 41.72
C ARG A 617 -48.70 31.06 42.35
N LEU A 618 -47.77 32.04 42.38
CA LEU A 618 -47.82 33.52 42.39
C LEU A 618 -46.69 34.21 41.55
N LEU A 619 -46.89 35.50 41.25
CA LEU A 619 -45.97 36.60 40.82
C LEU A 619 -46.44 37.88 41.59
N PRO A 620 -45.83 39.10 41.55
CA PRO A 620 -44.68 39.68 40.78
C PRO A 620 -43.65 40.34 41.79
N PRO A 621 -42.88 41.46 41.57
CA PRO A 621 -42.75 42.41 40.45
C PRO A 621 -41.32 42.89 40.04
N VAL A 622 -41.32 43.79 39.03
CA VAL A 622 -40.18 44.56 38.48
C VAL A 622 -40.47 46.07 38.68
N PRO A 623 -39.46 46.94 38.83
CA PRO A 623 -39.45 48.13 37.96
C PRO A 623 -38.05 48.65 37.53
N ARG A 624 -38.00 49.11 36.26
CA ARG A 624 -37.36 50.32 35.68
C ARG A 624 -36.07 50.90 36.33
N THR A 625 -35.10 51.33 35.51
CA THR A 625 -35.07 52.71 34.97
C THR A 625 -34.38 52.85 33.61
N ALA A 626 -34.75 53.90 32.88
CA ALA A 626 -34.02 54.45 31.74
C ALA A 626 -34.16 55.97 31.77
N ASP A 627 -33.06 56.69 31.51
CA ASP A 627 -32.88 58.11 31.14
C ASP A 627 -31.46 58.52 31.60
N ALA A 628 -30.73 59.52 31.09
CA ALA A 628 -30.63 60.26 29.83
C ALA A 628 -29.73 61.49 30.16
N ARG A 629 -28.93 61.98 29.19
CA ARG A 629 -28.11 63.23 29.28
C ARG A 629 -26.88 63.14 30.25
N GLU A 630 -25.79 63.91 30.11
CA GLU A 630 -25.52 65.10 29.28
C GLU A 630 -24.01 65.35 28.97
N LEU A 631 -23.73 66.16 27.93
CA LEU A 631 -22.57 67.06 27.66
C LEU A 631 -21.17 66.85 28.28
N GLY A 632 -20.10 67.08 27.49
CA GLY A 632 -18.72 67.14 28.04
C GLY A 632 -17.53 67.43 27.11
N SER A 633 -17.64 68.34 26.12
CA SER A 633 -16.51 68.68 25.23
C SER A 633 -15.45 69.59 25.87
N LYS A 634 -14.14 69.34 25.64
CA LYS A 634 -13.14 70.29 25.04
C LYS A 634 -11.67 70.09 25.49
N HIS A 635 -10.77 70.08 24.48
CA HIS A 635 -9.45 70.75 24.46
C HIS A 635 -8.32 70.24 25.41
N ARG A 636 -7.01 70.45 25.15
CA ARG A 636 -6.30 71.12 24.03
C ARG A 636 -4.87 70.56 23.85
N ARG A 637 -4.44 70.53 22.58
CA ARG A 637 -3.09 70.81 22.01
C ARG A 637 -1.95 71.22 22.97
N LEU A 638 -0.72 70.82 22.62
CA LEU A 638 0.37 71.65 22.01
C LEU A 638 1.64 70.74 21.81
N ARG A 639 2.21 70.62 20.60
CA ARG A 639 3.42 71.30 20.04
C ARG A 639 4.74 70.95 20.78
N ARG A 640 5.92 70.85 20.14
CA ARG A 640 6.40 71.15 18.75
C ARG A 640 7.81 70.54 18.52
N ALA A 641 8.12 70.16 17.27
CA ALA A 641 9.42 70.33 16.56
C ALA A 641 10.74 69.75 17.21
N SER A 642 11.90 69.62 16.56
CA SER A 642 12.39 70.03 15.23
C SER A 642 13.70 69.27 14.83
N THR A 643 14.03 69.26 13.52
CA THR A 643 15.40 69.20 12.90
C THR A 643 16.35 68.02 13.21
N VAL A 644 16.85 67.21 12.24
CA VAL A 644 17.72 67.50 11.06
C VAL A 644 19.21 67.71 11.39
N ARG A 645 20.08 66.72 11.07
CA ARG A 645 21.24 66.86 10.13
C ARG A 645 22.05 65.57 9.90
N HIS A 646 22.75 65.53 8.76
CA HIS A 646 23.75 64.51 8.38
C HIS A 646 25.07 64.63 9.19
N GLY A 647 25.86 63.56 9.16
CA GLY A 647 27.29 63.59 9.48
C GLY A 647 28.03 62.35 8.98
N ALA A 648 28.75 62.45 7.86
CA ALA A 648 29.73 61.46 7.43
C ALA A 648 31.13 61.89 7.89
N GLY A 649 31.96 60.96 8.37
CA GLY A 649 33.31 61.27 8.87
C GLY A 649 34.20 60.03 9.01
N ARG A 650 35.36 60.05 8.37
CA ARG A 650 36.38 58.96 8.34
C ARG A 650 37.29 59.02 9.58
N ALA A 651 37.88 57.88 10.01
CA ALA A 651 39.33 57.60 9.82
C ALA A 651 39.95 56.45 10.69
N ARG A 652 40.68 55.55 10.00
CA ARG A 652 42.01 54.95 10.29
C ARG A 652 42.41 54.42 11.71
N ALA A 653 42.81 53.13 11.77
CA ALA A 653 44.14 52.59 12.19
C ALA A 653 44.07 51.04 12.27
N ARG A 654 44.79 50.22 11.49
CA ARG A 654 46.24 49.81 11.47
C ARG A 654 46.60 48.57 12.34
N GLY A 655 47.17 47.54 11.69
CA GLY A 655 47.86 46.35 12.27
C GLY A 655 47.46 45.06 11.52
N ARG A 656 48.17 44.51 10.51
CA ARG A 656 49.57 44.02 10.28
C ARG A 656 49.87 42.59 10.79
N GLY A 657 50.39 41.76 9.89
CA GLY A 657 50.81 40.35 10.04
C GLY A 657 50.07 39.46 9.02
N ALA A 658 50.58 39.10 7.83
CA ALA A 658 51.80 38.35 7.46
C ALA A 658 51.77 36.88 7.94
N ASP A 659 52.11 35.84 7.16
CA ASP A 659 52.85 35.81 5.88
C ASP A 659 52.53 34.56 5.01
N ARG A 660 52.98 34.57 3.73
CA ARG A 660 53.21 33.50 2.70
C ARG A 660 52.75 32.03 2.96
N GLY A 661 52.30 31.23 1.98
CA GLY A 661 52.18 31.38 0.51
C GLY A 661 52.94 30.28 -0.28
N ARG A 662 52.33 29.68 -1.33
CA ARG A 662 52.98 29.05 -2.52
C ARG A 662 51.97 28.37 -3.47
N ALA A 663 51.91 28.87 -4.71
CA ALA A 663 51.75 28.07 -5.93
C ALA A 663 53.20 27.85 -6.51
N PRO A 664 53.48 27.24 -7.70
CA PRO A 664 52.59 26.87 -8.81
C PRO A 664 52.90 25.51 -9.48
N ALA A 665 52.18 25.17 -10.57
CA ALA A 665 52.74 24.83 -11.90
C ALA A 665 51.78 23.97 -12.75
N ALA A 666 51.77 24.24 -14.05
CA ALA A 666 50.94 23.58 -15.07
C ALA A 666 51.41 22.16 -15.43
N GLY A 667 50.47 21.36 -15.95
CA GLY A 667 50.71 20.16 -16.75
C GLY A 667 49.58 20.03 -17.77
N ALA A 668 49.91 19.78 -19.04
CA ALA A 668 48.95 19.78 -20.14
C ALA A 668 48.89 18.43 -20.88
N ALA A 669 47.79 18.26 -21.62
CA ALA A 669 47.60 17.38 -22.77
C ALA A 669 47.14 15.91 -22.59
N ALA A 670 46.15 15.59 -23.44
CA ALA A 670 45.85 14.32 -24.10
C ALA A 670 45.25 13.15 -23.30
N GLY A 671 44.13 12.62 -23.83
CA GLY A 671 43.46 11.40 -23.34
C GLY A 671 42.02 11.25 -23.83
N VAL A 672 41.83 11.01 -25.14
CA VAL A 672 40.49 10.75 -25.72
C VAL A 672 40.04 9.33 -25.39
N CYS A 673 38.91 9.14 -24.70
CA CYS A 673 37.94 8.05 -24.97
C CYS A 673 36.65 8.17 -24.15
N ALA A 674 35.50 7.88 -24.79
CA ALA A 674 34.13 7.79 -24.25
C ALA A 674 33.55 9.05 -23.55
N ARG A 675 32.28 9.44 -23.78
CA ARG A 675 31.15 8.75 -24.45
C ARG A 675 30.67 9.50 -25.68
#